data_AF-A0A7C7ZEY4-F1
#
_entry.id   AF-A0A7C7ZEY4-F1
#
_cell.length_a   1.000
_cell.length_b   1.000
_cell.length_c   1.000
_cell.angle_alpha   90.00
_cell.angle_beta   90.00
_cell.angle_gamma   90.00
#
_symmetry.space_group_name_H-M   'P 1'
#
loop_
_entity.id
_entity.type
_entity.pdbx_description
1 polymer ?
#
loop_
_entity_poly.entity_id
_entity_poly.type
_entity_poly.pdbx_seq_one_letter_code
_entity_poly.pdbx_strand_id
1 'polypeptide(L)'
;MHEHSLSPVLRRTRIEVAYACEGIAAGRCCSGFKSVVVRYASLPNALMEHLSARVDLCRFKSIHVDDERRERSNVKYDGGFVATPNNSRDDQGALHHVSHAPPRMALLVAAAGAAFVLALTFYLAFAPTFTNDFWFHLKMGEVYWMLGPWPLADPMLHTALPEAPIQHEWLFGVAIYLIQSLTGFFGVRVLHLLAVMAILGLVFQSARRATDNALLACCVTTLFSVLAWTRLFQMRPDLVTILATLATYVLLMERYRVPTARRLAAFGALMLFWANAHSLFALAPLLLFAVVLGLGVRALVAVIIFEGSEKESTLQSARSIAGALTFAIVLAVVVSVANPRGIEQHFTFFTSSSDAAIWAVKDEWSHFDPFDVANHPGSVSPLLWTVMNAVIVAFGFTVLAGIVSVGKRRTNTLDVFNPATFALGAASIVAILVSVRFLWMGVFPLLFVAQAIVRSELRTDTREIVSWVLALTTLVVSIQFYRVGGFATTAARLPESISDYIQTPYLSRKYHVEGVQFLRDTGVEGRLFNSYGMGGFLGYWLSPKLTTFIDSRTEHYLPQVMKEYSRVSAMRELGGRRTFLDILDRREVDFFFGVGMPKGLMKRSRASENTTGHLEGIAGWVVVSRSIYHAIYLRDLPRNEANFERIEKYYAAAGIPFRRDLGFDAAAAIHTDLDWSVDHALLTPDHAKKIAVRNSAARGMKAGGLDALAWTYVLSGSYDAVLEVERELAEVRPVSKTSLRRAIYASLKLEKIAIAKQRAAALVAMSSNDTDSLIFQQLVTAFSETASLPSDPRNRGARSVALARVVQRVPLLSQFEAALLERNLPGEPRVDANDSRSH
;
A
#
# COMPACT_ATOMS: atom_id res chain seq x y z
N MET A 1 -62.22 43.60 -6.39
CA MET A 1 -62.88 44.86 -6.77
C MET A 1 -62.25 46.00 -5.97
N HIS A 2 -61.93 47.09 -6.68
CA HIS A 2 -61.42 48.40 -6.26
C HIS A 2 -59.95 48.58 -5.83
N GLU A 3 -59.22 49.26 -6.74
CA GLU A 3 -57.95 49.95 -6.56
C GLU A 3 -58.10 51.24 -5.75
N HIS A 4 -57.07 51.63 -4.99
CA HIS A 4 -56.65 53.03 -4.88
C HIS A 4 -55.11 53.15 -4.84
N SER A 5 -54.63 54.00 -5.76
CA SER A 5 -53.29 54.46 -6.14
C SER A 5 -52.08 54.25 -5.20
N LEU A 6 -51.06 53.57 -5.73
CA LEU A 6 -49.64 53.74 -5.36
C LEU A 6 -48.97 54.70 -6.36
N SER A 7 -48.08 55.57 -5.86
CA SER A 7 -47.34 56.58 -6.66
C SER A 7 -46.33 55.94 -7.65
N PRO A 8 -45.81 56.68 -8.66
CA PRO A 8 -45.12 56.12 -9.82
C PRO A 8 -43.75 55.47 -9.57
N VAL A 9 -43.25 55.43 -8.33
CA VAL A 9 -41.88 54.99 -8.02
C VAL A 9 -41.74 53.46 -7.92
N LEU A 10 -42.84 52.70 -7.83
CA LEU A 10 -42.82 51.25 -7.55
C LEU A 10 -42.81 50.32 -8.77
N ARG A 11 -42.74 50.83 -10.01
CA ARG A 11 -42.79 49.98 -11.22
C ARG A 11 -41.48 49.28 -11.63
N ARG A 12 -40.39 49.37 -10.85
CA ARG A 12 -39.09 48.80 -11.28
C ARG A 12 -38.42 47.77 -10.37
N THR A 13 -39.07 47.31 -9.30
CA THR A 13 -38.49 46.29 -8.41
C THR A 13 -39.26 44.98 -8.53
N ARG A 14 -38.74 44.02 -9.31
CA ARG A 14 -39.22 42.63 -9.25
C ARG A 14 -38.81 42.07 -7.89
N ILE A 15 -39.79 41.77 -7.05
CA ILE A 15 -39.61 40.99 -5.82
C ILE A 15 -40.09 39.57 -6.14
N GLU A 16 -39.16 38.63 -6.26
CA GLU A 16 -39.49 37.20 -6.33
C GLU A 16 -39.58 36.62 -4.91
N VAL A 17 -40.73 36.02 -4.59
CA VAL A 17 -40.93 35.23 -3.36
C VAL A 17 -41.35 33.83 -3.79
N ALA A 18 -40.53 32.82 -3.51
CA ALA A 18 -40.83 31.42 -3.78
C ALA A 18 -41.26 30.71 -2.48
N TYR A 19 -42.36 29.95 -2.54
CA TYR A 19 -42.80 29.04 -1.48
C TYR A 19 -42.71 27.59 -1.98
N ALA A 20 -42.17 26.68 -1.17
CA ALA A 20 -42.18 25.24 -1.43
C ALA A 20 -43.18 24.55 -0.49
N CYS A 21 -44.07 23.71 -1.02
CA CYS A 21 -44.98 22.86 -0.27
C CYS A 21 -44.95 21.42 -0.83
N GLU A 22 -44.64 20.45 0.03
CA GLU A 22 -44.95 19.02 -0.17
C GLU A 22 -46.03 18.61 0.85
N GLY A 23 -47.00 17.81 0.41
CA GLY A 23 -48.35 17.77 0.94
C GLY A 23 -48.62 16.92 2.19
N ILE A 24 -49.84 17.05 2.74
CA ILE A 24 -50.81 15.99 3.08
C ILE A 24 -52.16 16.62 3.49
N ALA A 25 -53.21 15.82 3.25
CA ALA A 25 -54.64 16.07 3.23
C ALA A 25 -55.32 16.68 4.48
N ALA A 26 -56.37 17.46 4.17
CA ALA A 26 -57.60 17.76 4.90
C ALA A 26 -57.60 17.67 6.43
N GLY A 27 -57.66 18.85 7.08
CA GLY A 27 -58.42 19.02 8.31
C GLY A 27 -57.66 19.16 9.62
N ARG A 28 -56.48 19.80 9.66
CA ARG A 28 -55.89 20.34 10.92
C ARG A 28 -55.10 21.63 10.64
N CYS A 29 -55.30 22.66 11.47
CA CYS A 29 -54.58 23.94 11.43
C CYS A 29 -53.06 23.76 11.55
N CYS A 30 -52.30 24.30 10.60
CA CYS A 30 -50.85 24.42 10.68
C CYS A 30 -50.44 25.57 11.61
N SER A 31 -49.98 25.25 12.82
CA SER A 31 -49.13 26.13 13.62
C SER A 31 -47.67 25.83 13.31
N GLY A 32 -47.03 26.59 12.42
CA GLY A 32 -45.60 26.38 12.14
C GLY A 32 -45.03 27.15 10.95
N PHE A 33 -44.90 28.47 11.06
CA PHE A 33 -43.93 29.22 10.27
C PHE A 33 -42.77 29.62 11.20
N LYS A 34 -41.54 29.20 10.89
CA LYS A 34 -40.35 29.46 11.74
C LYS A 34 -39.35 30.47 11.16
N SER A 35 -39.47 30.89 9.90
CA SER A 35 -38.67 32.02 9.38
C SER A 35 -39.19 32.51 8.02
N VAL A 36 -39.03 33.81 7.78
CA VAL A 36 -39.11 34.45 6.46
C VAL A 36 -37.77 35.15 6.24
N VAL A 37 -37.10 34.90 5.12
CA VAL A 37 -35.87 35.60 4.75
C VAL A 37 -36.24 36.66 3.70
N VAL A 38 -36.09 37.93 4.06
CA VAL A 38 -36.29 39.05 3.12
C VAL A 38 -34.93 39.68 2.86
N ARG A 39 -34.46 39.65 1.61
CA ARG A 39 -33.25 40.37 1.18
C ARG A 39 -33.64 41.73 0.61
N TYR A 40 -33.19 42.82 1.23
CA TYR A 40 -33.34 44.16 0.66
C TYR A 40 -32.03 44.59 0.01
N ALA A 41 -32.01 44.68 -1.32
CA ALA A 41 -31.04 45.49 -2.03
C ALA A 41 -31.62 46.90 -2.17
N SER A 42 -31.09 47.84 -1.37
CA SER A 42 -31.24 49.31 -1.48
C SER A 42 -32.67 49.89 -1.54
N LEU A 43 -33.16 50.39 -0.40
CA LEU A 43 -34.34 51.28 -0.33
C LEU A 43 -34.04 52.49 0.59
N PRO A 44 -34.51 53.72 0.26
CA PRO A 44 -34.30 54.89 1.11
C PRO A 44 -35.09 54.82 2.43
N ASN A 45 -34.49 55.33 3.52
CA ASN A 45 -34.98 55.24 4.90
C ASN A 45 -36.46 55.60 5.12
N ALA A 46 -37.02 56.52 4.31
CA ALA A 46 -38.42 56.94 4.42
C ALA A 46 -39.45 55.83 4.10
N LEU A 47 -39.08 54.78 3.36
CA LEU A 47 -39.98 53.66 3.07
C LEU A 47 -39.97 52.59 4.19
N MET A 48 -38.90 52.52 4.99
CA MET A 48 -38.80 51.58 6.12
C MET A 48 -39.74 51.95 7.26
N GLU A 49 -39.89 53.24 7.57
CA GLU A 49 -40.83 53.71 8.60
C GLU A 49 -42.30 53.49 8.22
N HIS A 50 -42.63 53.48 6.93
CA HIS A 50 -44.01 53.26 6.48
C HIS A 50 -44.39 51.77 6.46
N LEU A 51 -43.43 50.86 6.27
CA LEU A 51 -43.65 49.41 6.27
C LEU A 51 -43.66 48.80 7.67
N SER A 52 -42.92 49.37 8.63
CA SER A 52 -42.97 48.92 10.03
C SER A 52 -44.30 49.23 10.71
N ALA A 53 -45.04 50.24 10.23
CA ALA A 53 -46.30 50.69 10.82
C ALA A 53 -47.55 49.86 10.43
N ARG A 54 -47.45 48.88 9.52
CA ARG A 54 -48.61 48.10 9.01
C ARG A 54 -48.47 46.58 9.07
N VAL A 55 -47.44 46.05 9.72
CA VAL A 55 -47.32 44.61 9.99
C VAL A 55 -47.46 44.38 11.49
N ASP A 56 -48.58 43.79 11.91
CA ASP A 56 -48.76 43.30 13.29
C ASP A 56 -47.67 42.26 13.61
N LEU A 57 -46.63 42.72 14.30
CA LEU A 57 -45.40 41.98 14.59
C LEU A 57 -45.51 41.01 15.78
N CYS A 58 -46.72 40.62 16.18
CA CYS A 58 -46.93 39.71 17.32
C CYS A 58 -46.89 38.21 16.99
N ARG A 59 -46.42 37.77 15.81
CA ARG A 59 -46.40 36.33 15.44
C ARG A 59 -45.12 35.76 14.82
N PHE A 60 -43.98 36.45 14.92
CA PHE A 60 -42.69 35.89 14.47
C PHE A 60 -41.64 35.87 15.59
N LYS A 61 -40.95 34.74 15.77
CA LYS A 61 -40.01 34.51 16.88
C LYS A 61 -38.60 35.08 16.66
N SER A 62 -38.24 35.49 15.44
CA SER A 62 -36.98 36.21 15.15
C SER A 62 -36.96 36.80 13.74
N ILE A 63 -36.30 37.97 13.58
CA ILE A 63 -35.94 38.59 12.30
C ILE A 63 -34.41 38.69 12.27
N HIS A 64 -33.76 38.39 11.15
CA HIS A 64 -32.31 38.60 10.94
C HIS A 64 -32.10 39.70 9.90
N VAL A 65 -31.26 40.67 10.24
CA VAL A 65 -30.82 41.76 9.36
C VAL A 65 -29.31 41.60 9.19
N ASP A 66 -28.85 41.41 7.96
CA ASP A 66 -27.43 41.41 7.58
C ASP A 66 -27.09 42.84 7.13
N ASP A 67 -26.19 43.53 7.83
CA ASP A 67 -25.69 44.85 7.41
C ASP A 67 -24.16 44.84 7.35
N GLU A 68 -23.61 44.87 6.14
CA GLU A 68 -22.19 45.06 5.85
C GLU A 68 -21.89 46.57 5.77
N ARG A 69 -21.66 47.24 6.90
CA ARG A 69 -20.88 48.49 6.95
C ARG A 69 -20.37 48.80 8.37
N ARG A 70 -19.05 48.68 8.54
CA ARG A 70 -18.31 49.30 9.66
C ARG A 70 -18.43 50.82 9.53
N GLU A 71 -18.87 51.51 10.58
CA GLU A 71 -18.22 52.74 11.04
C GLU A 71 -18.65 53.17 12.46
N ARG A 72 -17.72 53.86 13.12
CA ARG A 72 -17.78 54.37 14.49
C ARG A 72 -19.00 55.25 14.74
N SER A 73 -19.74 54.99 15.82
CA SER A 73 -20.38 56.07 16.59
C SER A 73 -20.67 55.62 18.03
N ASN A 74 -20.03 56.30 18.97
CA ASN A 74 -20.39 56.28 20.39
C ASN A 74 -21.72 57.01 20.53
N VAL A 75 -22.79 56.32 20.91
CA VAL A 75 -23.99 56.95 21.46
C VAL A 75 -24.35 56.25 22.76
N LYS A 76 -24.14 56.98 23.86
CA LYS A 76 -24.64 56.67 25.20
C LYS A 76 -26.14 56.88 25.22
N TYR A 77 -26.90 55.91 25.72
CA TYR A 77 -28.24 56.13 26.25
C TYR A 77 -28.21 55.81 27.75
N ASP A 78 -28.39 56.87 28.55
CA ASP A 78 -28.80 56.81 29.95
C ASP A 78 -30.31 56.61 30.03
N GLY A 79 -30.77 55.84 31.03
CA GLY A 79 -32.19 55.76 31.37
C GLY A 79 -32.58 54.41 31.96
N GLY A 80 -32.59 54.33 33.29
CA GLY A 80 -33.10 53.17 34.01
C GLY A 80 -34.63 53.03 33.95
N PHE A 81 -35.15 51.87 34.33
CA PHE A 81 -36.32 51.75 35.22
C PHE A 81 -36.51 50.28 35.65
N VAL A 82 -36.47 50.09 36.97
CA VAL A 82 -37.30 49.22 37.84
C VAL A 82 -37.40 47.72 37.60
N ALA A 83 -36.90 46.97 38.59
CA ALA A 83 -37.20 45.57 38.85
C ALA A 83 -38.59 45.40 39.50
N THR A 84 -39.34 44.38 39.07
CA THR A 84 -40.30 43.63 39.91
C THR A 84 -40.28 42.13 39.55
N PRO A 85 -40.64 41.23 40.48
CA PRO A 85 -40.23 39.82 40.48
C PRO A 85 -41.37 38.81 40.18
N ASN A 86 -40.97 37.55 39.91
CA ASN A 86 -41.76 36.32 39.69
C ASN A 86 -42.51 36.23 38.34
N ASN A 87 -42.60 35.09 37.63
CA ASN A 87 -42.59 33.70 38.06
C ASN A 87 -42.15 32.79 36.88
N SER A 88 -41.50 31.68 37.26
CA SER A 88 -41.08 30.53 36.44
C SER A 88 -42.02 30.06 35.32
N ARG A 89 -41.43 29.77 34.13
CA ARG A 89 -41.71 28.59 33.30
C ARG A 89 -40.76 28.50 32.10
N ASP A 90 -40.05 27.38 32.04
CA ASP A 90 -39.51 26.68 30.86
C ASP A 90 -39.07 27.51 29.63
N ASP A 91 -37.75 27.72 29.53
CA ASP A 91 -37.04 27.69 28.24
C ASP A 91 -35.55 27.43 28.52
N GLN A 92 -35.23 26.20 28.94
CA GLN A 92 -33.88 25.66 28.82
C GLN A 92 -33.74 24.97 27.46
N GLY A 93 -32.68 25.32 26.73
CA GLY A 93 -32.06 24.37 25.80
C GLY A 93 -32.40 24.50 24.32
N ALA A 94 -32.28 25.70 23.75
CA ALA A 94 -31.92 25.82 22.33
C ALA A 94 -30.60 26.62 22.24
N LEU A 95 -29.48 25.93 22.46
CA LEU A 95 -28.17 26.41 22.04
C LEU A 95 -28.22 26.57 20.52
N HIS A 96 -28.49 27.79 20.06
CA HIS A 96 -28.19 28.20 18.71
C HIS A 96 -26.67 28.09 18.53
N HIS A 97 -26.21 26.97 17.99
CA HIS A 97 -24.87 26.86 17.43
C HIS A 97 -24.76 27.87 16.29
N VAL A 98 -24.24 29.06 16.58
CA VAL A 98 -23.77 29.99 15.55
C VAL A 98 -22.53 29.34 14.94
N SER A 99 -22.71 28.69 13.80
CA SER A 99 -21.64 28.12 12.98
C SER A 99 -20.85 29.27 12.34
N HIS A 100 -19.91 29.83 13.10
CA HIS A 100 -18.92 30.75 12.53
C HIS A 100 -18.04 29.96 11.56
N ALA A 101 -18.17 30.25 10.27
CA ALA A 101 -17.38 29.63 9.22
C ALA A 101 -15.87 29.80 9.54
N PRO A 102 -15.04 28.76 9.33
CA PRO A 102 -13.59 28.89 9.48
C PRO A 102 -13.08 30.03 8.60
N PRO A 103 -11.99 30.71 8.98
CA PRO A 103 -11.41 31.76 8.15
C PRO A 103 -11.20 31.19 6.75
N ARG A 104 -11.84 31.82 5.74
CA ARG A 104 -11.94 31.27 4.37
C ARG A 104 -10.56 30.86 3.82
N MET A 105 -9.53 31.63 4.16
CA MET A 105 -8.16 31.35 3.75
C MET A 105 -7.58 30.06 4.37
N ALA A 106 -7.81 29.80 5.65
CA ALA A 106 -7.34 28.56 6.29
C ALA A 106 -8.00 27.33 5.67
N LEU A 107 -9.30 27.41 5.33
CA LEU A 107 -9.98 26.35 4.61
C LEU A 107 -9.39 26.12 3.22
N LEU A 108 -9.10 27.19 2.45
CA LEU A 108 -8.47 27.07 1.13
C LEU A 108 -7.10 26.40 1.21
N VAL A 109 -6.28 26.76 2.20
CA VAL A 109 -4.97 26.12 2.44
C VAL A 109 -5.13 24.64 2.77
N ALA A 110 -6.06 24.29 3.68
CA ALA A 110 -6.33 22.91 4.02
C ALA A 110 -6.86 22.10 2.82
N ALA A 111 -7.75 22.69 2.02
CA ALA A 111 -8.30 22.07 0.82
C ALA A 111 -7.23 21.85 -0.25
N ALA A 112 -6.32 22.81 -0.46
CA ALA A 112 -5.19 22.66 -1.37
C ALA A 112 -4.24 21.54 -0.93
N GLY A 113 -3.89 21.47 0.36
CA GLY A 113 -3.09 20.38 0.91
C GLY A 113 -3.76 19.01 0.74
N ALA A 114 -5.03 18.91 1.14
CA ALA A 114 -5.81 17.67 0.99
C ALA A 114 -5.92 17.25 -0.49
N ALA A 115 -6.23 18.18 -1.41
CA ALA A 115 -6.29 17.89 -2.84
C ALA A 115 -4.94 17.40 -3.38
N PHE A 116 -3.82 17.95 -2.91
CA PHE A 116 -2.49 17.49 -3.29
C PHE A 116 -2.25 16.04 -2.85
N VAL A 117 -2.51 15.69 -1.58
CA VAL A 117 -2.35 14.30 -1.11
C VAL A 117 -3.29 13.34 -1.82
N LEU A 118 -4.54 13.74 -2.06
CA LEU A 118 -5.49 12.92 -2.81
C LEU A 118 -5.01 12.67 -4.23
N ALA A 119 -4.47 13.68 -4.92
CA ALA A 119 -3.91 13.51 -6.26
C ALA A 119 -2.72 12.52 -6.26
N LEU A 120 -1.81 12.63 -5.29
CA LEU A 120 -0.71 11.68 -5.12
C LEU A 120 -1.24 10.25 -4.84
N THR A 121 -2.24 10.13 -3.98
CA THR A 121 -2.84 8.85 -3.62
C THR A 121 -3.56 8.21 -4.82
N PHE A 122 -4.29 8.98 -5.61
CA PHE A 122 -4.96 8.49 -6.82
C PHE A 122 -3.97 8.11 -7.91
N TYR A 123 -2.89 8.86 -8.07
CA TYR A 123 -1.80 8.50 -8.98
C TYR A 123 -1.18 7.14 -8.62
N LEU A 124 -0.97 6.84 -7.34
CA LEU A 124 -0.44 5.54 -6.94
C LEU A 124 -1.49 4.43 -6.94
N ALA A 125 -2.76 4.73 -6.62
CA ALA A 125 -3.86 3.76 -6.69
C ALA A 125 -4.16 3.32 -8.13
N PHE A 126 -3.94 4.18 -9.12
CA PHE A 126 -4.10 3.82 -10.52
C PHE A 126 -2.82 3.25 -11.16
N ALA A 127 -1.72 3.08 -10.41
CA ALA A 127 -0.45 2.60 -10.96
C ALA A 127 -0.54 1.18 -11.56
N PRO A 128 0.36 0.81 -12.49
CA PRO A 128 0.53 -0.57 -12.93
C PRO A 128 0.66 -1.53 -11.74
N THR A 129 0.07 -2.71 -11.83
CA THR A 129 0.03 -3.63 -10.68
C THR A 129 1.43 -4.12 -10.30
N PHE A 130 1.77 -4.00 -9.02
CA PHE A 130 3.06 -4.43 -8.47
C PHE A 130 2.94 -5.18 -7.15
N THR A 131 1.75 -5.58 -6.71
CA THR A 131 1.58 -6.36 -5.48
C THR A 131 1.89 -7.84 -5.73
N ASN A 132 2.58 -8.51 -4.79
CA ASN A 132 2.88 -9.95 -4.92
C ASN A 132 1.59 -10.79 -4.91
N ASP A 133 0.67 -10.45 -4.02
CA ASP A 133 -0.55 -11.23 -3.73
C ASP A 133 -1.60 -11.18 -4.84
N PHE A 134 -1.59 -10.11 -5.65
CA PHE A 134 -2.60 -9.88 -6.69
C PHE A 134 -2.74 -11.08 -7.63
N TRP A 135 -1.60 -11.71 -7.98
CA TRP A 135 -1.54 -12.73 -9.02
C TRP A 135 -2.15 -14.06 -8.59
N PHE A 136 -1.92 -14.49 -7.34
CA PHE A 136 -2.57 -15.70 -6.86
C PHE A 136 -4.08 -15.45 -6.68
N HIS A 137 -4.52 -14.26 -6.26
CA HIS A 137 -5.95 -13.96 -6.21
C HIS A 137 -6.60 -14.03 -7.59
N LEU A 138 -5.91 -13.50 -8.61
CA LEU A 138 -6.42 -13.50 -9.97
C LEU A 138 -6.53 -14.92 -10.52
N LYS A 139 -5.49 -15.73 -10.36
CA LYS A 139 -5.51 -17.13 -10.81
C LYS A 139 -6.51 -17.97 -10.02
N MET A 140 -6.54 -17.83 -8.71
CA MET A 140 -7.51 -18.55 -7.88
C MET A 140 -8.94 -18.08 -8.15
N GLY A 141 -9.15 -16.82 -8.50
CA GLY A 141 -10.44 -16.30 -8.96
C GLY A 141 -10.96 -17.00 -10.21
N GLU A 142 -10.09 -17.20 -11.20
CA GLU A 142 -10.38 -18.01 -12.40
C GLU A 142 -10.78 -19.44 -12.01
N VAL A 143 -10.00 -20.07 -11.13
CA VAL A 143 -10.22 -21.46 -10.67
C VAL A 143 -11.56 -21.58 -9.93
N TYR A 144 -11.86 -20.67 -9.00
CA TYR A 144 -13.11 -20.68 -8.25
C TYR A 144 -14.32 -20.38 -9.14
N TRP A 145 -14.16 -19.55 -10.17
CA TRP A 145 -15.21 -19.31 -11.16
C TRP A 145 -15.51 -20.56 -11.99
N MET A 146 -14.48 -21.28 -12.41
CA MET A 146 -14.65 -22.47 -13.27
C MET A 146 -15.07 -23.73 -12.52
N LEU A 147 -14.52 -23.97 -11.32
CA LEU A 147 -14.68 -25.22 -10.57
C LEU A 147 -15.57 -25.09 -9.33
N GLY A 148 -15.96 -23.86 -8.97
CA GLY A 148 -16.56 -23.55 -7.67
C GLY A 148 -15.51 -23.40 -6.56
N PRO A 149 -15.95 -23.12 -5.32
CA PRO A 149 -15.04 -22.76 -4.23
C PRO A 149 -14.21 -23.93 -3.67
N TRP A 150 -14.49 -25.18 -4.06
CA TRP A 150 -13.80 -26.37 -3.52
C TRP A 150 -12.98 -27.13 -4.57
N PRO A 151 -11.91 -26.52 -5.14
CA PRO A 151 -10.96 -27.26 -5.96
C PRO A 151 -10.25 -28.34 -5.13
N LEU A 152 -9.92 -29.49 -5.76
CA LEU A 152 -9.33 -30.65 -5.08
C LEU A 152 -7.86 -30.48 -4.70
N ALA A 153 -7.15 -29.57 -5.35
CA ALA A 153 -5.74 -29.27 -5.11
C ALA A 153 -5.40 -27.86 -5.62
N ASP A 154 -4.34 -27.27 -5.08
CA ASP A 154 -3.80 -26.01 -5.58
C ASP A 154 -3.20 -26.22 -6.98
N PRO A 155 -3.69 -25.53 -8.03
CA PRO A 155 -3.20 -25.73 -9.39
C PRO A 155 -1.85 -25.05 -9.64
N MET A 156 -1.42 -24.15 -8.77
CA MET A 156 -0.18 -23.40 -8.90
C MET A 156 0.97 -24.05 -8.14
N LEU A 157 0.72 -24.57 -6.94
CA LEU A 157 1.78 -24.94 -5.99
C LEU A 157 1.99 -26.46 -5.90
N HIS A 158 3.20 -26.95 -6.22
CA HIS A 158 3.56 -28.37 -6.03
C HIS A 158 4.01 -28.73 -4.62
N THR A 159 4.14 -27.75 -3.73
CA THR A 159 4.49 -27.92 -2.31
C THR A 159 3.31 -27.67 -1.36
N ALA A 160 2.14 -27.35 -1.92
CA ALA A 160 0.94 -27.05 -1.15
C ALA A 160 0.47 -28.27 -0.34
N LEU A 161 -0.22 -27.97 0.75
CA LEU A 161 -0.94 -28.95 1.55
C LEU A 161 -2.08 -29.59 0.73
N PRO A 162 -2.45 -30.85 1.01
CA PRO A 162 -3.58 -31.51 0.36
C PRO A 162 -4.91 -30.76 0.49
N GLU A 163 -5.09 -30.02 1.58
CA GLU A 163 -6.31 -29.24 1.88
C GLU A 163 -6.31 -27.86 1.21
N ALA A 164 -5.20 -27.45 0.59
CA ALA A 164 -5.11 -26.19 -0.15
C ALA A 164 -5.75 -26.34 -1.55
N PRO A 165 -6.27 -25.24 -2.13
CA PRO A 165 -6.23 -23.86 -1.66
C PRO A 165 -7.29 -23.56 -0.59
N ILE A 166 -7.00 -22.55 0.23
CA ILE A 166 -7.91 -22.12 1.30
C ILE A 166 -8.79 -20.95 0.84
N GLN A 167 -10.10 -21.05 1.03
CA GLN A 167 -11.11 -20.13 0.48
C GLN A 167 -11.34 -18.85 1.30
N HIS A 168 -10.28 -18.22 1.82
CA HIS A 168 -10.43 -17.02 2.65
C HIS A 168 -11.07 -15.83 1.92
N GLU A 169 -10.70 -15.67 0.65
CA GLU A 169 -10.94 -14.47 -0.17
C GLU A 169 -11.45 -14.85 -1.57
N TRP A 170 -12.19 -15.96 -1.66
CA TRP A 170 -12.62 -16.53 -2.94
C TRP A 170 -13.46 -15.54 -3.77
N LEU A 171 -14.38 -14.81 -3.13
CA LEU A 171 -15.27 -13.88 -3.83
C LEU A 171 -14.50 -12.65 -4.34
N PHE A 172 -13.48 -12.21 -3.61
CA PHE A 172 -12.57 -11.17 -4.09
C PHE A 172 -11.82 -11.64 -5.33
N GLY A 173 -11.26 -12.85 -5.30
CA GLY A 173 -10.59 -13.48 -6.44
C GLY A 173 -11.50 -13.53 -7.68
N VAL A 174 -12.72 -14.05 -7.53
CA VAL A 174 -13.71 -14.13 -8.62
C VAL A 174 -14.02 -12.74 -9.16
N ALA A 175 -14.24 -11.74 -8.31
CA ALA A 175 -14.54 -10.38 -8.75
C ALA A 175 -13.41 -9.76 -9.58
N ILE A 176 -12.15 -9.90 -9.15
CA ILE A 176 -11.01 -9.36 -9.91
C ILE A 176 -10.79 -10.12 -11.22
N TYR A 177 -11.01 -11.43 -11.24
CA TYR A 177 -10.93 -12.24 -12.46
C TYR A 177 -11.99 -11.85 -13.48
N LEU A 178 -13.24 -11.68 -13.05
CA LEU A 178 -14.32 -11.26 -13.95
C LEU A 178 -14.05 -9.87 -14.55
N ILE A 179 -13.55 -8.93 -13.75
CA ILE A 179 -13.20 -7.59 -14.28
C ILE A 179 -12.01 -7.68 -15.24
N GLN A 180 -10.97 -8.43 -14.87
CA GLN A 180 -9.79 -8.59 -15.71
C GLN A 180 -10.12 -9.28 -17.04
N SER A 181 -10.98 -10.29 -17.04
CA SER A 181 -11.40 -11.00 -18.26
C SER A 181 -12.29 -10.16 -19.17
N LEU A 182 -13.12 -9.27 -18.61
CA LEU A 182 -14.02 -8.40 -19.38
C LEU A 182 -13.34 -7.12 -19.91
N THR A 183 -12.38 -6.56 -19.16
CA THR A 183 -11.85 -5.21 -19.41
C THR A 183 -10.32 -5.11 -19.40
N GLY A 184 -9.64 -6.24 -19.25
CA GLY A 184 -8.19 -6.28 -19.07
C GLY A 184 -7.71 -5.68 -17.75
N PHE A 185 -6.40 -5.52 -17.60
CA PHE A 185 -5.79 -4.94 -16.40
C PHE A 185 -6.14 -3.46 -16.20
N PHE A 186 -6.49 -2.74 -17.27
CA PHE A 186 -6.93 -1.35 -17.16
C PHE A 186 -8.19 -1.23 -16.29
N GLY A 187 -9.21 -2.07 -16.50
CA GLY A 187 -10.42 -2.01 -15.69
C GLY A 187 -10.20 -2.44 -14.24
N VAL A 188 -9.24 -3.33 -13.96
CA VAL A 188 -8.81 -3.65 -12.59
C VAL A 188 -8.20 -2.42 -11.90
N ARG A 189 -7.36 -1.65 -12.62
CA ARG A 189 -6.77 -0.40 -12.10
C ARG A 189 -7.85 0.67 -11.87
N VAL A 190 -8.84 0.76 -12.74
CA VAL A 190 -10.01 1.62 -12.53
C VAL A 190 -10.79 1.19 -11.29
N LEU A 191 -11.07 -0.11 -11.10
CA LEU A 191 -11.74 -0.61 -9.89
C LEU A 191 -10.95 -0.22 -8.63
N HIS A 192 -9.63 -0.40 -8.63
CA HIS A 192 -8.77 -0.02 -7.51
C HIS A 192 -8.90 1.48 -7.19
N LEU A 193 -8.79 2.34 -8.20
CA LEU A 193 -8.97 3.79 -8.04
C LEU A 193 -10.37 4.13 -7.47
N LEU A 194 -11.43 3.52 -7.99
CA LEU A 194 -12.80 3.71 -7.50
C LEU A 194 -12.94 3.30 -6.03
N ALA A 195 -12.35 2.17 -5.63
CA ALA A 195 -12.36 1.71 -4.24
C ALA A 195 -11.65 2.70 -3.30
N VAL A 196 -10.48 3.21 -3.71
CA VAL A 196 -9.73 4.21 -2.93
C VAL A 196 -10.49 5.53 -2.83
N MET A 197 -11.12 5.99 -3.92
CA MET A 197 -11.98 7.17 -3.90
C MET A 197 -13.17 6.99 -2.96
N ALA A 198 -13.82 5.82 -2.96
CA ALA A 198 -14.92 5.52 -2.05
C ALA A 198 -14.48 5.54 -0.58
N ILE A 199 -13.31 4.95 -0.27
CA ILE A 199 -12.73 4.96 1.08
C ILE A 199 -12.48 6.41 1.54
N LEU A 200 -11.75 7.21 0.75
CA LEU A 200 -11.38 8.58 1.13
C LEU A 200 -12.60 9.50 1.18
N GLY A 201 -13.57 9.30 0.28
CA GLY A 201 -14.85 9.99 0.30
C GLY A 201 -15.66 9.69 1.56
N LEU A 202 -15.70 8.43 2.01
CA LEU A 202 -16.35 8.05 3.27
C LEU A 202 -15.63 8.60 4.50
N VAL A 203 -14.30 8.64 4.52
CA VAL A 203 -13.54 9.27 5.61
C VAL A 203 -13.85 10.76 5.68
N PHE A 204 -13.78 11.47 4.55
CA PHE A 204 -14.12 12.89 4.47
C PHE A 204 -15.56 13.14 4.93
N GLN A 205 -16.52 12.36 4.44
CA GLN A 205 -17.92 12.51 4.80
C GLN A 205 -18.18 12.19 6.28
N SER A 206 -17.54 11.17 6.83
CA SER A 206 -17.64 10.82 8.25
C SER A 206 -17.07 11.93 9.13
N ALA A 207 -15.93 12.51 8.75
CA ALA A 207 -15.35 13.66 9.44
C ALA A 207 -16.24 14.91 9.34
N ARG A 208 -16.81 15.21 8.15
CA ARG A 208 -17.76 16.31 7.95
C ARG A 208 -19.00 16.14 8.83
N ARG A 209 -19.60 14.95 8.87
CA ARG A 209 -20.80 14.68 9.68
C ARG A 209 -20.51 14.71 11.18
N ALA A 210 -19.33 14.23 11.59
CA ALA A 210 -18.92 14.22 12.99
C ALA A 210 -18.64 15.62 13.56
N THR A 211 -18.22 16.57 12.71
CA THR A 211 -17.68 17.87 13.16
C THR A 211 -18.43 19.09 12.62
N ASP A 212 -19.23 18.93 11.57
CA ASP A 212 -19.74 20.00 10.71
C ASP A 212 -18.67 20.98 10.19
N ASN A 213 -17.38 20.60 10.22
CA ASN A 213 -16.26 21.48 9.88
C ASN A 213 -15.45 20.94 8.68
N ALA A 214 -15.39 21.72 7.59
CA ALA A 214 -14.75 21.29 6.34
C ALA A 214 -13.23 21.23 6.47
N LEU A 215 -12.67 22.14 7.25
CA LEU A 215 -11.24 22.22 7.51
C LEU A 215 -10.77 20.98 8.28
N LEU A 216 -11.51 20.57 9.33
CA LEU A 216 -11.24 19.33 10.06
C LEU A 216 -11.38 18.10 9.17
N ALA A 217 -12.38 18.05 8.29
CA ALA A 217 -12.53 16.95 7.35
C ALA A 217 -11.35 16.84 6.37
N CYS A 218 -10.85 17.96 5.84
CA CYS A 218 -9.62 17.98 5.02
C CYS A 218 -8.42 17.43 5.82
N CYS A 219 -8.24 17.89 7.06
CA CYS A 219 -7.15 17.45 7.93
C CYS A 219 -7.24 15.95 8.24
N VAL A 220 -8.38 15.45 8.72
CA VAL A 220 -8.60 14.03 9.04
C VAL A 220 -8.37 13.14 7.81
N THR A 221 -8.89 13.53 6.64
CA THR A 221 -8.72 12.75 5.39
C THR A 221 -7.25 12.72 4.94
N THR A 222 -6.52 13.82 5.12
CA THR A 222 -5.08 13.90 4.81
C THR A 222 -4.28 12.99 5.74
N LEU A 223 -4.50 13.08 7.05
CA LEU A 223 -3.83 12.24 8.04
C LEU A 223 -4.15 10.75 7.81
N PHE A 224 -5.41 10.42 7.53
CA PHE A 224 -5.80 9.05 7.19
C PHE A 224 -5.09 8.54 5.92
N SER A 225 -4.99 9.36 4.87
CA SER A 225 -4.31 8.98 3.63
C SER A 225 -2.85 8.61 3.89
N VAL A 226 -2.18 9.35 4.79
CA VAL A 226 -0.80 9.03 5.23
C VAL A 226 -0.75 7.77 6.08
N LEU A 227 -1.70 7.55 6.99
CA LEU A 227 -1.70 6.35 7.84
C LEU A 227 -2.06 5.06 7.06
N ALA A 228 -2.85 5.18 6.00
CA ALA A 228 -3.35 4.06 5.20
C ALA A 228 -2.57 3.82 3.90
N TRP A 229 -1.54 4.63 3.58
CA TRP A 229 -0.92 4.67 2.24
C TRP A 229 -0.48 3.31 1.69
N THR A 230 0.17 2.46 2.52
CA THR A 230 0.65 1.13 2.10
C THR A 230 -0.48 0.21 1.65
N ARG A 231 -1.68 0.39 2.22
CA ARG A 231 -2.89 -0.41 1.90
C ARG A 231 -3.67 0.22 0.75
N LEU A 232 -3.69 1.55 0.64
CA LEU A 232 -4.40 2.25 -0.43
C LEU A 232 -3.75 2.03 -1.81
N PHE A 233 -2.44 1.79 -1.88
CA PHE A 233 -1.72 1.66 -3.16
C PHE A 233 -1.61 0.22 -3.68
N GLN A 234 -2.18 -0.75 -2.95
CA GLN A 234 -2.12 -2.16 -3.32
C GLN A 234 -3.51 -2.67 -3.64
N MET A 235 -3.69 -3.26 -4.84
CA MET A 235 -4.93 -3.97 -5.18
C MET A 235 -4.99 -5.29 -4.40
N ARG A 236 -5.59 -5.23 -3.21
CA ARG A 236 -5.70 -6.34 -2.24
C ARG A 236 -7.09 -6.37 -1.59
N PRO A 237 -7.48 -7.53 -1.03
CA PRO A 237 -8.70 -7.67 -0.22
C PRO A 237 -8.82 -6.67 0.95
N ASP A 238 -7.69 -6.15 1.47
CA ASP A 238 -7.66 -5.11 2.51
C ASP A 238 -8.57 -3.90 2.19
N LEU A 239 -8.66 -3.50 0.91
CA LEU A 239 -9.52 -2.39 0.48
C LEU A 239 -11.00 -2.66 0.79
N VAL A 240 -11.44 -3.91 0.65
CA VAL A 240 -12.80 -4.34 1.02
C VAL A 240 -12.98 -4.21 2.54
N THR A 241 -12.00 -4.63 3.33
CA THR A 241 -12.07 -4.49 4.79
C THR A 241 -12.12 -3.04 5.25
N ILE A 242 -11.31 -2.15 4.67
CA ILE A 242 -11.31 -0.74 5.04
C ILE A 242 -12.68 -0.12 4.71
N LEU A 243 -13.18 -0.37 3.49
CA LEU A 243 -14.46 0.12 3.04
C LEU A 243 -15.62 -0.41 3.90
N ALA A 244 -15.64 -1.71 4.18
CA ALA A 244 -16.68 -2.36 4.97
C ALA A 244 -16.63 -1.96 6.45
N THR A 245 -15.44 -1.68 7.01
CA THR A 245 -15.29 -1.13 8.36
C THR A 245 -15.90 0.28 8.45
N LEU A 246 -15.59 1.15 7.48
CA LEU A 246 -16.16 2.49 7.41
C LEU A 246 -17.68 2.46 7.17
N ALA A 247 -18.16 1.55 6.31
CA ALA A 247 -19.59 1.35 6.09
C ALA A 247 -20.31 0.86 7.36
N THR A 248 -19.71 -0.08 8.10
CA THR A 248 -20.22 -0.57 9.39
C THR A 248 -20.32 0.58 10.40
N TYR A 249 -19.30 1.44 10.47
CA TYR A 249 -19.32 2.64 11.30
C TYR A 249 -20.49 3.57 10.93
N VAL A 250 -20.67 3.92 9.65
CA VAL A 250 -21.76 4.81 9.19
C VAL A 250 -23.15 4.20 9.43
N LEU A 251 -23.30 2.90 9.21
CA LEU A 251 -24.56 2.19 9.37
C LEU A 251 -24.99 2.13 10.84
N LEU A 252 -24.07 1.76 11.74
CA LEU A 252 -24.41 1.32 13.10
C LEU A 252 -23.84 2.19 14.23
N MET A 253 -22.69 2.85 14.03
CA MET A 253 -21.93 3.46 15.13
C MET A 253 -21.94 5.00 15.12
N GLU A 254 -21.94 5.63 13.94
CA GLU A 254 -21.78 7.09 13.76
C GLU A 254 -22.81 7.91 14.56
N ARG A 255 -24.07 7.46 14.55
CA ARG A 255 -25.19 8.25 15.10
C ARG A 255 -25.47 8.02 16.57
N TYR A 256 -24.90 6.98 17.18
CA TYR A 256 -25.21 6.55 18.55
C TYR A 256 -26.72 6.49 18.84
N ARG A 257 -27.46 5.80 17.96
CA ARG A 257 -28.92 5.60 18.06
C ARG A 257 -29.24 4.16 17.67
N VAL A 258 -30.40 3.68 18.12
CA VAL A 258 -30.91 2.37 17.74
C VAL A 258 -30.96 2.28 16.20
N PRO A 259 -30.22 1.35 15.58
CA PRO A 259 -30.24 1.17 14.14
C PRO A 259 -31.64 0.78 13.65
N THR A 260 -32.07 1.34 12.52
CA THR A 260 -33.33 0.91 11.89
C THR A 260 -33.18 -0.49 11.31
N ALA A 261 -34.29 -1.21 11.14
CA ALA A 261 -34.27 -2.54 10.51
C ALA A 261 -33.61 -2.53 9.12
N ARG A 262 -33.79 -1.45 8.34
CA ARG A 262 -33.12 -1.26 7.05
C ARG A 262 -31.59 -1.20 7.18
N ARG A 263 -31.07 -0.53 8.22
CA ARG A 263 -29.62 -0.46 8.48
C ARG A 263 -29.06 -1.79 8.95
N LEU A 264 -29.80 -2.53 9.77
CA LEU A 264 -29.42 -3.88 10.19
C LEU A 264 -29.41 -4.86 9.01
N ALA A 265 -30.42 -4.79 8.13
CA ALA A 265 -30.45 -5.59 6.90
C ALA A 265 -29.29 -5.25 5.96
N ALA A 266 -29.01 -3.96 5.74
CA ALA A 266 -27.85 -3.52 4.96
C ALA A 266 -26.51 -3.98 5.58
N PHE A 267 -26.40 -3.96 6.90
CA PHE A 267 -25.25 -4.51 7.61
C PHE A 267 -25.14 -6.04 7.44
N GLY A 268 -26.25 -6.77 7.52
CA GLY A 268 -26.27 -8.21 7.24
C GLY A 268 -25.78 -8.53 5.82
N ALA A 269 -26.28 -7.81 4.81
CA ALA A 269 -25.81 -7.96 3.43
C ALA A 269 -24.32 -7.60 3.28
N LEU A 270 -23.85 -6.55 3.97
CA LEU A 270 -22.43 -6.19 4.01
C LEU A 270 -21.59 -7.30 4.63
N MET A 271 -22.03 -7.91 5.73
CA MET A 271 -21.31 -9.02 6.38
C MET A 271 -21.25 -10.27 5.51
N LEU A 272 -22.34 -10.58 4.80
CA LEU A 272 -22.38 -11.69 3.85
C LEU A 272 -21.32 -11.51 2.75
N PHE A 273 -21.26 -10.32 2.16
CA PHE A 273 -20.24 -9.99 1.17
C PHE A 273 -18.83 -10.00 1.77
N TRP A 274 -18.65 -9.34 2.90
CA TRP A 274 -17.34 -9.13 3.53
C TRP A 274 -16.71 -10.44 3.98
N ALA A 275 -17.45 -11.33 4.64
CA ALA A 275 -16.93 -12.63 5.10
C ALA A 275 -16.45 -13.55 3.96
N ASN A 276 -16.97 -13.34 2.74
CA ASN A 276 -16.57 -14.06 1.53
C ASN A 276 -15.46 -13.36 0.74
N ALA A 277 -15.28 -12.06 0.95
CA ALA A 277 -14.30 -11.25 0.24
C ALA A 277 -12.98 -11.08 1.01
N HIS A 278 -13.00 -11.06 2.36
CA HIS A 278 -11.79 -10.91 3.16
C HIS A 278 -11.92 -11.48 4.58
N SER A 279 -10.88 -12.15 5.07
CA SER A 279 -10.85 -12.79 6.40
C SER A 279 -10.93 -11.80 7.58
N LEU A 280 -10.61 -10.52 7.39
CA LEU A 280 -10.72 -9.48 8.43
C LEU A 280 -12.17 -9.01 8.71
N PHE A 281 -13.21 -9.70 8.22
CA PHE A 281 -14.61 -9.41 8.58
C PHE A 281 -14.88 -9.48 10.09
N ALA A 282 -14.07 -10.25 10.84
CA ALA A 282 -14.14 -10.34 12.30
C ALA A 282 -13.90 -8.98 13.00
N LEU A 283 -13.34 -7.97 12.32
CA LEU A 283 -13.25 -6.61 12.86
C LEU A 283 -14.62 -5.99 13.16
N ALA A 284 -15.67 -6.32 12.38
CA ALA A 284 -17.01 -5.78 12.61
C ALA A 284 -17.58 -6.13 14.00
N PRO A 285 -17.70 -7.42 14.39
CA PRO A 285 -18.19 -7.76 15.72
C PRO A 285 -17.26 -7.26 16.83
N LEU A 286 -15.94 -7.23 16.64
CA LEU A 286 -14.99 -6.70 17.63
C LEU A 286 -15.17 -5.20 17.89
N LEU A 287 -15.34 -4.39 16.84
CA LEU A 287 -15.57 -2.96 16.97
C LEU A 287 -16.96 -2.65 17.54
N LEU A 288 -17.99 -3.42 17.16
CA LEU A 288 -19.32 -3.33 17.76
C LEU A 288 -19.27 -3.66 19.26
N PHE A 289 -18.52 -4.68 19.64
CA PHE A 289 -18.31 -5.04 21.04
C PHE A 289 -17.61 -3.92 21.82
N ALA A 290 -16.57 -3.30 21.26
CA ALA A 290 -15.92 -2.13 21.86
C ALA A 290 -16.92 -0.98 22.09
N VAL A 291 -17.80 -0.69 21.13
CA VAL A 291 -18.86 0.33 21.29
C VAL A 291 -19.84 -0.04 22.40
N VAL A 292 -20.26 -1.31 22.49
CA VAL A 292 -21.13 -1.80 23.57
C VAL A 292 -20.48 -1.61 24.94
N LEU A 293 -19.18 -1.92 25.09
CA LEU A 293 -18.44 -1.64 26.31
C LEU A 293 -18.39 -0.14 26.63
N GLY A 294 -18.16 0.71 25.63
CA GLY A 294 -18.22 2.16 25.78
C GLY A 294 -19.59 2.66 26.25
N LEU A 295 -20.69 2.07 25.75
CA LEU A 295 -22.05 2.36 26.23
C LEU A 295 -22.26 1.90 27.68
N GLY A 296 -21.64 0.78 28.09
CA GLY A 296 -21.62 0.33 29.48
C GLY A 296 -20.91 1.34 30.40
N VAL A 297 -19.76 1.88 29.97
CA VAL A 297 -19.05 2.95 30.70
C VAL A 297 -19.93 4.21 30.77
N ARG A 298 -20.58 4.59 29.67
CA ARG A 298 -21.52 5.73 29.66
C ARG A 298 -22.66 5.54 30.67
N ALA A 299 -23.23 4.34 30.75
CA ALA A 299 -24.26 4.00 31.72
C ALA A 299 -23.75 4.10 33.17
N LEU A 300 -22.53 3.60 33.44
CA LEU A 300 -21.91 3.68 34.76
C LEU A 300 -21.66 5.15 35.17
N VAL A 301 -21.10 5.96 34.28
CA VAL A 301 -20.86 7.38 34.52
C VAL A 301 -22.19 8.13 34.78
N ALA A 302 -23.24 7.80 34.03
CA ALA A 302 -24.57 8.37 34.27
C ALA A 302 -25.14 8.05 35.65
N VAL A 303 -24.89 6.84 36.19
CA VAL A 303 -25.31 6.46 37.55
C VAL A 303 -24.58 7.26 38.63
N ILE A 304 -23.32 7.63 38.39
CA ILE A 304 -22.46 8.33 39.35
C ILE A 304 -22.71 9.84 39.34
N ILE A 305 -22.98 10.43 38.17
CA ILE A 305 -22.99 11.88 37.97
C ILE A 305 -24.40 12.45 37.88
N PHE A 306 -25.34 11.74 37.25
CA PHE A 306 -26.68 12.25 37.00
C PHE A 306 -27.68 11.72 38.03
N GLU A 307 -28.69 12.54 38.30
CA GLU A 307 -29.80 12.23 39.18
C GLU A 307 -31.14 12.35 38.42
N GLY A 308 -32.20 11.74 38.95
CA GLY A 308 -33.55 11.86 38.39
C GLY A 308 -33.71 11.38 36.94
N SER A 309 -34.40 12.16 36.11
CA SER A 309 -34.82 11.78 34.75
C SER A 309 -33.67 11.74 33.73
N GLU A 310 -32.58 12.50 33.93
CA GLU A 310 -31.41 12.48 33.06
C GLU A 310 -30.64 11.16 33.16
N LYS A 311 -30.53 10.62 34.38
CA LYS A 311 -29.96 9.29 34.63
C LYS A 311 -30.77 8.22 33.90
N GLU A 312 -32.08 8.20 34.11
CA GLU A 312 -32.95 7.15 33.54
C GLU A 312 -32.98 7.19 32.01
N SER A 313 -33.10 8.38 31.42
CA SER A 313 -33.07 8.54 29.96
C SER A 313 -31.73 8.11 29.34
N THR A 314 -30.60 8.42 29.99
CA THR A 314 -29.27 7.98 29.54
C THR A 314 -29.11 6.47 29.63
N LEU A 315 -29.56 5.85 30.73
CA LEU A 315 -29.54 4.40 30.91
C LEU A 315 -30.42 3.68 29.88
N GLN A 316 -31.64 4.16 29.66
CA GLN A 316 -32.57 3.57 28.69
C GLN A 316 -32.03 3.66 27.26
N SER A 317 -31.47 4.82 26.89
CA SER A 317 -30.82 5.02 25.58
C SER A 317 -29.63 4.08 25.41
N ALA A 318 -28.72 4.04 26.39
CA ALA A 318 -27.54 3.16 26.35
C ALA A 318 -27.92 1.68 26.24
N ARG A 319 -28.90 1.21 27.02
CA ARG A 319 -29.42 -0.17 26.97
C ARG A 319 -30.04 -0.50 25.62
N SER A 320 -30.86 0.40 25.06
CA SER A 320 -31.54 0.17 23.78
C SER A 320 -30.54 0.08 22.62
N ILE A 321 -29.54 0.98 22.59
CA ILE A 321 -28.49 0.95 21.58
C ILE A 321 -27.62 -0.31 21.77
N ALA A 322 -27.20 -0.61 23.00
CA ALA A 322 -26.39 -1.79 23.29
C ALA A 322 -27.11 -3.08 22.88
N GLY A 323 -28.40 -3.24 23.19
CA GLY A 323 -29.18 -4.40 22.76
C GLY A 323 -29.22 -4.57 21.24
N ALA A 324 -29.41 -3.48 20.49
CA ALA A 324 -29.43 -3.52 19.04
C ALA A 324 -28.04 -3.81 18.42
N LEU A 325 -26.96 -3.29 19.02
CA LEU A 325 -25.59 -3.60 18.58
C LEU A 325 -25.18 -5.03 18.95
N THR A 326 -25.61 -5.56 20.09
CA THR A 326 -25.43 -6.97 20.45
C THR A 326 -26.16 -7.87 19.46
N PHE A 327 -27.39 -7.51 19.07
CA PHE A 327 -28.09 -8.22 17.99
C PHE A 327 -27.31 -8.16 16.67
N ALA A 328 -26.73 -7.00 16.32
CA ALA A 328 -25.88 -6.88 15.15
C ALA A 328 -24.62 -7.76 15.23
N ILE A 329 -24.01 -7.93 16.41
CA ILE A 329 -22.88 -8.86 16.61
C ILE A 329 -23.30 -10.30 16.31
N VAL A 330 -24.44 -10.74 16.86
CA VAL A 330 -24.97 -12.09 16.60
C VAL A 330 -25.29 -12.26 15.12
N LEU A 331 -25.95 -11.27 14.50
CA LEU A 331 -26.23 -11.26 13.07
C LEU A 331 -24.94 -11.38 12.24
N ALA A 332 -23.89 -10.63 12.60
CA ALA A 332 -22.61 -10.68 11.93
C ALA A 332 -22.05 -12.09 11.92
N VAL A 333 -21.97 -12.74 13.08
CA VAL A 333 -21.44 -14.10 13.26
C VAL A 333 -22.27 -15.13 12.50
N VAL A 334 -23.61 -15.06 12.59
CA VAL A 334 -24.49 -16.03 11.91
C VAL A 334 -24.38 -15.89 10.41
N VAL A 335 -24.38 -14.66 9.88
CA VAL A 335 -24.33 -14.41 8.44
C VAL A 335 -22.95 -14.78 7.87
N SER A 336 -21.85 -14.55 8.59
CA SER A 336 -20.51 -14.89 8.12
C SER A 336 -20.24 -16.40 8.05
N VAL A 337 -21.09 -17.24 8.63
CA VAL A 337 -21.05 -18.70 8.41
C VAL A 337 -21.41 -19.07 6.96
N ALA A 338 -22.07 -18.18 6.21
CA ALA A 338 -22.30 -18.36 4.77
C ALA A 338 -21.03 -18.06 3.94
N ASN A 339 -19.90 -18.63 4.36
CA ASN A 339 -18.64 -18.73 3.64
C ASN A 339 -18.38 -20.22 3.32
N PRO A 340 -17.68 -20.59 2.22
CA PRO A 340 -17.36 -21.98 1.91
C PRO A 340 -16.67 -22.77 3.03
N ARG A 341 -15.99 -22.08 3.95
CA ARG A 341 -15.34 -22.64 5.16
C ARG A 341 -16.25 -22.73 6.38
N GLY A 342 -17.49 -22.24 6.30
CA GLY A 342 -18.43 -22.23 7.42
C GLY A 342 -17.88 -21.49 8.65
N ILE A 343 -17.97 -22.16 9.80
CA ILE A 343 -17.50 -21.59 11.08
C ILE A 343 -15.97 -21.45 11.14
N GLU A 344 -15.20 -22.27 10.41
CA GLU A 344 -13.74 -22.24 10.45
C GLU A 344 -13.15 -20.89 10.03
N GLN A 345 -13.85 -20.16 9.16
CA GLN A 345 -13.44 -18.82 8.72
C GLN A 345 -13.22 -17.86 9.90
N HIS A 346 -13.95 -18.04 11.01
CA HIS A 346 -13.83 -17.24 12.24
C HIS A 346 -12.57 -17.56 13.04
N PHE A 347 -11.99 -18.75 12.84
CA PHE A 347 -10.78 -19.20 13.52
C PHE A 347 -9.50 -18.92 12.71
N THR A 348 -9.63 -18.44 11.46
CA THR A 348 -8.52 -18.12 10.55
C THR A 348 -7.38 -17.35 11.20
N PHE A 349 -7.69 -16.32 11.98
CA PHE A 349 -6.64 -15.53 12.64
C PHE A 349 -5.89 -16.37 13.67
N PHE A 350 -6.60 -17.16 14.48
CA PHE A 350 -5.99 -17.99 15.52
C PHE A 350 -5.13 -19.10 14.91
N THR A 351 -5.64 -19.78 13.87
CA THR A 351 -4.88 -20.83 13.16
C THR A 351 -3.62 -20.24 12.53
N SER A 352 -3.74 -19.15 11.78
CA SER A 352 -2.61 -18.51 11.11
C SER A 352 -1.60 -17.94 12.12
N SER A 353 -2.06 -17.36 13.23
CA SER A 353 -1.18 -16.76 14.25
C SER A 353 -0.44 -17.77 15.11
N SER A 354 -0.97 -18.99 15.21
CA SER A 354 -0.28 -20.11 15.87
C SER A 354 0.92 -20.60 15.07
N ASP A 355 0.94 -20.38 13.75
CA ASP A 355 2.07 -20.67 12.90
C ASP A 355 3.09 -19.55 12.92
N ALA A 356 4.34 -19.88 13.31
CA ALA A 356 5.45 -18.92 13.36
C ALA A 356 5.78 -18.26 11.99
N ALA A 357 5.22 -18.79 10.89
CA ALA A 357 5.49 -18.35 9.52
C ALA A 357 4.92 -16.95 9.23
N ILE A 358 3.72 -16.61 9.72
CA ILE A 358 3.12 -15.29 9.44
C ILE A 358 3.94 -14.15 10.07
N TRP A 359 4.57 -14.43 11.22
CA TRP A 359 5.42 -13.48 11.94
C TRP A 359 6.75 -13.22 11.23
N ALA A 360 7.11 -14.03 10.23
CA ALA A 360 8.26 -13.75 9.36
C ALA A 360 7.97 -12.59 8.38
N VAL A 361 6.70 -12.30 8.08
CA VAL A 361 6.25 -11.19 7.22
C VAL A 361 6.24 -9.88 8.01
N LYS A 362 7.45 -9.39 8.26
CA LYS A 362 7.73 -8.24 9.14
C LYS A 362 7.15 -6.92 8.67
N ASP A 363 6.81 -6.76 7.41
CA ASP A 363 6.22 -5.54 6.86
C ASP A 363 4.72 -5.40 7.17
N GLU A 364 4.07 -6.48 7.61
CA GLU A 364 2.65 -6.50 7.90
C GLU A 364 2.32 -6.87 9.36
N TRP A 365 2.95 -7.93 9.88
CA TRP A 365 2.58 -8.54 11.15
C TRP A 365 3.40 -8.05 12.35
N SER A 366 4.35 -7.13 12.12
CA SER A 366 5.11 -6.53 13.20
C SER A 366 4.29 -5.54 14.02
N HIS A 367 4.63 -5.42 15.30
CA HIS A 367 4.11 -4.41 16.20
C HIS A 367 4.50 -2.99 15.74
N PHE A 368 3.61 -2.02 15.99
CA PHE A 368 4.00 -0.60 15.88
C PHE A 368 4.69 -0.18 17.18
N ASP A 369 5.94 0.28 17.08
CA ASP A 369 6.72 0.81 18.20
C ASP A 369 6.68 2.36 18.20
N PRO A 370 6.01 2.98 19.19
CA PRO A 370 5.97 4.44 19.38
C PRO A 370 7.32 5.08 19.70
N PHE A 371 8.37 4.30 19.98
CA PHE A 371 9.67 4.80 20.44
C PHE A 371 10.82 4.52 19.46
N ASP A 372 10.60 3.69 18.43
CA ASP A 372 11.57 3.43 17.36
C ASP A 372 11.11 4.04 16.03
N VAL A 373 11.73 5.16 15.63
CA VAL A 373 11.48 5.83 14.34
C VAL A 373 11.90 4.96 13.15
N ALA A 374 12.86 4.04 13.36
CA ALA A 374 13.33 3.10 12.35
C ALA A 374 12.53 1.78 12.35
N ASN A 375 11.39 1.74 13.05
CA ASN A 375 10.53 0.57 13.11
C ASN A 375 9.98 0.25 11.71
N HIS A 376 10.54 -0.77 11.04
CA HIS A 376 10.12 -1.25 9.71
C HIS A 376 10.12 -0.17 8.58
N PRO A 377 11.30 0.28 8.10
CA PRO A 377 11.42 1.41 7.18
C PRO A 377 10.75 1.21 5.80
N GLY A 378 10.31 -0.01 5.48
CA GLY A 378 9.56 -0.33 4.26
C GLY A 378 8.04 -0.12 4.37
N SER A 379 7.46 -0.28 5.56
CA SER A 379 6.00 -0.18 5.79
C SER A 379 5.59 0.98 6.69
N VAL A 380 6.51 1.47 7.54
CA VAL A 380 6.32 2.64 8.39
C VAL A 380 7.38 3.67 8.00
N SER A 381 6.95 4.70 7.28
CA SER A 381 7.81 5.83 6.94
C SER A 381 7.99 6.75 8.16
N PRO A 382 9.08 7.55 8.23
CA PRO A 382 9.27 8.50 9.32
C PRO A 382 8.07 9.44 9.50
N LEU A 383 7.46 9.88 8.40
CA LEU A 383 6.25 10.70 8.45
C LEU A 383 5.07 9.94 9.05
N LEU A 384 4.81 8.71 8.60
CA LEU A 384 3.72 7.90 9.14
C LEU A 384 3.90 7.70 10.64
N TRP A 385 5.12 7.38 11.07
CA TRP A 385 5.47 7.21 12.48
C TRP A 385 5.18 8.48 13.28
N THR A 386 5.62 9.65 12.77
CA THR A 386 5.38 10.94 13.43
C THR A 386 3.89 11.26 13.51
N VAL A 387 3.14 11.05 12.43
CA VAL A 387 1.69 11.27 12.40
C VAL A 387 1.00 10.36 13.40
N MET A 388 1.31 9.06 13.41
CA MET A 388 0.68 8.12 14.33
C MET A 388 0.98 8.47 15.79
N ASN A 389 2.22 8.82 16.13
CA ASN A 389 2.58 9.26 17.47
C ASN A 389 1.85 10.55 17.88
N ALA A 390 1.72 11.51 16.97
CA ALA A 390 0.93 12.71 17.21
C ALA A 390 -0.55 12.37 17.47
N VAL A 391 -1.11 11.39 16.77
CA VAL A 391 -2.48 10.90 17.01
C VAL A 391 -2.59 10.23 18.38
N ILE A 392 -1.64 9.38 18.79
CA ILE A 392 -1.63 8.74 20.12
C ILE A 392 -1.57 9.80 21.23
N VAL A 393 -0.68 10.80 21.09
CA VAL A 393 -0.53 11.88 22.07
C VAL A 393 -1.79 12.74 22.13
N ALA A 394 -2.34 13.15 20.99
CA ALA A 394 -3.56 13.94 20.92
C ALA A 394 -4.76 13.18 21.51
N PHE A 395 -4.88 11.88 21.22
CA PHE A 395 -5.89 11.01 21.79
C PHE A 395 -5.74 10.93 23.32
N GLY A 396 -4.53 10.64 23.82
CA GLY A 396 -4.26 10.56 25.27
C GLY A 396 -4.53 11.88 26.00
N PHE A 397 -4.13 13.01 25.43
CA PHE A 397 -4.43 14.34 25.97
C PHE A 397 -5.94 14.61 26.01
N THR A 398 -6.65 14.26 24.94
CA THR A 398 -8.12 14.42 24.86
C THR A 398 -8.82 13.56 25.91
N VAL A 399 -8.34 12.33 26.12
CA VAL A 399 -8.85 11.44 27.17
C VAL A 399 -8.61 12.03 28.56
N LEU A 400 -7.40 12.51 28.84
CA LEU A 400 -7.06 13.12 30.13
C LEU A 400 -7.90 14.38 30.40
N ALA A 401 -8.05 15.26 29.40
CA ALA A 401 -8.90 16.44 29.49
C ALA A 401 -10.37 16.05 29.75
N GLY A 402 -10.84 15.00 29.07
CA GLY A 402 -12.15 14.39 29.32
C GLY A 402 -12.31 13.94 30.77
N ILE A 403 -11.40 13.12 31.28
CA ILE A 403 -11.43 12.62 32.68
C ILE A 403 -11.41 13.77 33.69
N VAL A 404 -10.57 14.79 33.49
CA VAL A 404 -10.50 15.97 34.36
C VAL A 404 -11.82 16.75 34.33
N SER A 405 -12.44 16.89 33.15
CA SER A 405 -13.75 17.56 33.02
C SER A 405 -14.87 16.78 33.72
N VAL A 406 -14.81 15.44 33.71
CA VAL A 406 -15.73 14.55 34.44
C VAL A 406 -15.58 14.77 35.94
N GLY A 407 -14.35 14.77 36.46
CA GLY A 407 -14.06 14.97 37.88
C GLY A 407 -14.54 16.33 38.40
N LYS A 408 -14.61 17.35 37.54
CA LYS A 408 -15.12 18.69 37.87
C LYS A 408 -16.65 18.81 37.79
N ARG A 409 -17.38 17.71 37.56
CA ARG A 409 -18.86 17.64 37.45
C ARG A 409 -19.46 18.68 36.50
N ARG A 410 -18.84 18.92 35.34
CA ARG A 410 -19.44 19.80 34.33
C ARG A 410 -20.62 19.10 33.65
N THR A 411 -21.73 19.81 33.48
CA THR A 411 -22.99 19.25 32.95
C THR A 411 -22.89 18.75 31.50
N ASN A 412 -21.98 19.30 30.68
CA ASN A 412 -21.78 18.90 29.27
C ASN A 412 -20.69 17.83 29.05
N THR A 413 -20.25 17.12 30.09
CA THR A 413 -19.02 16.31 30.00
C THR A 413 -19.16 15.09 29.08
N LEU A 414 -20.30 14.39 29.09
CA LEU A 414 -20.51 13.21 28.23
C LEU A 414 -20.70 13.56 26.75
N ASP A 415 -20.99 14.83 26.46
CA ASP A 415 -20.99 15.33 25.09
C ASP A 415 -19.55 15.58 24.63
N VAL A 416 -18.69 16.18 25.45
CA VAL A 416 -17.27 16.39 25.08
C VAL A 416 -16.48 15.07 25.04
N PHE A 417 -16.69 14.19 26.02
CA PHE A 417 -16.05 12.87 26.13
C PHE A 417 -17.09 11.77 25.92
N ASN A 418 -17.35 11.41 24.66
CA ASN A 418 -18.26 10.32 24.34
C ASN A 418 -17.55 8.95 24.52
N PRO A 419 -17.94 8.14 25.54
CA PRO A 419 -17.22 6.89 25.86
C PRO A 419 -17.28 5.85 24.74
N ALA A 420 -18.27 5.93 23.86
CA ALA A 420 -18.43 4.99 22.76
C ALA A 420 -17.47 5.28 21.58
N THR A 421 -17.25 6.55 21.22
CA THR A 421 -16.16 6.94 20.30
C THR A 421 -14.78 6.71 20.91
N PHE A 422 -14.65 6.93 22.23
CA PHE A 422 -13.42 6.63 22.96
C PHE A 422 -13.08 5.14 22.85
N ALA A 423 -14.05 4.25 23.07
CA ALA A 423 -13.83 2.81 22.98
C ALA A 423 -13.39 2.36 21.58
N LEU A 424 -13.95 2.95 20.50
CA LEU A 424 -13.47 2.72 19.14
C LEU A 424 -12.02 3.19 18.95
N GLY A 425 -11.70 4.39 19.43
CA GLY A 425 -10.34 4.94 19.38
C GLY A 425 -9.34 4.08 20.14
N ALA A 426 -9.69 3.64 21.35
CA ALA A 426 -8.86 2.78 22.19
C ALA A 426 -8.65 1.40 21.56
N ALA A 427 -9.70 0.74 21.08
CA ALA A 427 -9.60 -0.54 20.39
C ALA A 427 -8.71 -0.44 19.13
N SER A 428 -8.80 0.68 18.41
CA SER A 428 -7.98 0.94 17.22
C SER A 428 -6.51 1.16 17.57
N ILE A 429 -6.20 1.90 18.64
CA ILE A 429 -4.82 2.07 19.12
C ILE A 429 -4.23 0.73 19.55
N VAL A 430 -4.99 -0.11 20.26
CA VAL A 430 -4.54 -1.45 20.64
C VAL A 430 -4.24 -2.29 19.38
N ALA A 431 -5.14 -2.30 18.39
CA ALA A 431 -4.91 -3.02 17.14
C ALA A 431 -3.63 -2.55 16.43
N ILE A 432 -3.39 -1.23 16.38
CA ILE A 432 -2.19 -0.63 15.77
C ILE A 432 -0.91 -1.05 16.49
N LEU A 433 -0.92 -1.02 17.83
CA LEU A 433 0.22 -1.46 18.64
C LEU A 433 0.51 -2.96 18.45
N VAL A 434 -0.53 -3.77 18.28
CA VAL A 434 -0.39 -5.20 17.97
C VAL A 434 0.20 -5.41 16.58
N SER A 435 -0.24 -4.63 15.57
CA SER A 435 0.23 -4.82 14.20
C SER A 435 0.11 -3.57 13.33
N VAL A 436 1.20 -3.24 12.63
CA VAL A 436 1.27 -2.11 11.66
C VAL A 436 0.23 -2.20 10.54
N ARG A 437 -0.31 -3.39 10.24
CA ARG A 437 -1.39 -3.52 9.23
C ARG A 437 -2.64 -2.73 9.58
N PHE A 438 -2.88 -2.44 10.86
CA PHE A 438 -4.08 -1.75 11.35
C PHE A 438 -3.92 -0.24 11.41
N LEU A 439 -2.83 0.34 10.91
CA LEU A 439 -2.58 1.80 10.93
C LEU A 439 -3.73 2.65 10.34
N TRP A 440 -4.45 2.13 9.34
CA TRP A 440 -5.63 2.77 8.78
C TRP A 440 -6.78 2.94 9.80
N MET A 441 -6.84 2.12 10.86
CA MET A 441 -7.80 2.28 11.96
C MET A 441 -7.55 3.55 12.78
N GLY A 442 -6.43 4.25 12.55
CA GLY A 442 -6.16 5.58 13.11
C GLY A 442 -7.24 6.62 12.78
N VAL A 443 -8.14 6.34 11.82
CA VAL A 443 -9.35 7.14 11.58
C VAL A 443 -10.21 7.32 12.83
N PHE A 444 -10.37 6.30 13.68
CA PHE A 444 -11.25 6.38 14.85
C PHE A 444 -10.71 7.29 15.98
N PRO A 445 -9.44 7.18 16.42
CA PRO A 445 -8.89 8.16 17.36
C PRO A 445 -8.83 9.57 16.74
N LEU A 446 -8.59 9.71 15.43
CA LEU A 446 -8.68 11.00 14.74
C LEU A 446 -10.09 11.62 14.81
N LEU A 447 -11.13 10.83 14.54
CA LEU A 447 -12.52 11.28 14.65
C LEU A 447 -12.88 11.67 16.09
N PHE A 448 -12.40 10.91 17.09
CA PHE A 448 -12.59 11.24 18.50
C PHE A 448 -11.96 12.59 18.87
N VAL A 449 -10.69 12.81 18.50
CA VAL A 449 -10.00 14.09 18.73
C VAL A 449 -10.70 15.23 17.99
N ALA A 450 -11.10 15.02 16.73
CA ALA A 450 -11.78 16.05 15.95
C ALA A 450 -13.13 16.47 16.56
N GLN A 451 -13.91 15.52 17.08
CA GLN A 451 -15.15 15.82 17.82
C GLN A 451 -14.86 16.63 19.10
N ALA A 452 -13.83 16.26 19.85
CA ALA A 452 -13.44 16.98 21.07
C ALA A 452 -13.00 18.42 20.79
N ILE A 453 -12.26 18.67 19.70
CA ILE A 453 -11.86 20.02 19.28
C ILE A 453 -13.10 20.89 19.04
N VAL A 454 -14.10 20.39 18.30
CA VAL A 454 -15.32 21.17 17.98
C VAL A 454 -16.18 21.42 19.22
N ARG A 455 -16.26 20.43 20.11
CA ARG A 455 -17.07 20.50 21.34
C ARG A 455 -16.40 21.30 22.45
N SER A 456 -15.13 21.67 22.30
CA SER A 456 -14.43 22.47 23.28
C SER A 456 -14.87 23.96 23.25
N GLU A 457 -15.04 24.54 24.44
CA GLU A 457 -15.40 25.95 24.65
C GLU A 457 -14.16 26.86 24.46
N LEU A 458 -13.53 26.79 23.30
CA LEU A 458 -12.37 27.63 22.97
C LEU A 458 -12.80 29.08 22.71
N ARG A 459 -12.02 30.04 23.21
CA ARG A 459 -12.13 31.47 22.88
C ARG A 459 -11.95 31.69 21.38
N THR A 460 -12.58 32.75 20.84
CA THR A 460 -12.55 33.06 19.40
C THR A 460 -11.14 33.13 18.82
N ASP A 461 -10.24 33.86 19.47
CA ASP A 461 -8.84 33.98 19.04
C ASP A 461 -8.13 32.61 19.01
N THR A 462 -8.42 31.74 19.99
CA THR A 462 -7.88 30.38 20.04
C THR A 462 -8.42 29.50 18.92
N ARG A 463 -9.69 29.66 18.53
CA ARG A 463 -10.29 28.93 17.39
C ARG A 463 -9.66 29.30 16.06
N GLU A 464 -9.33 30.57 15.87
CA GLU A 464 -8.61 31.03 14.69
C GLU A 464 -7.21 30.41 14.61
N ILE A 465 -6.47 30.41 15.72
CA ILE A 465 -5.16 29.75 15.82
C ILE A 465 -5.29 28.25 15.50
N VAL A 466 -6.26 27.55 16.11
CA VAL A 466 -6.48 26.11 15.84
C VAL A 466 -6.81 25.87 14.37
N SER A 467 -7.61 26.73 13.74
CA SER A 467 -7.94 26.62 12.31
C SER A 467 -6.69 26.73 11.43
N TRP A 468 -5.80 27.68 11.73
CA TRP A 468 -4.52 27.82 11.02
C TRP A 468 -3.56 26.67 11.31
N VAL A 469 -3.48 26.19 12.54
CA VAL A 469 -2.67 25.01 12.90
C VAL A 469 -3.13 23.79 12.10
N LEU A 470 -4.43 23.55 12.00
CA LEU A 470 -4.98 22.44 11.23
C LEU A 470 -4.73 22.61 9.72
N ALA A 471 -4.87 23.82 9.18
CA ALA A 471 -4.59 24.11 7.77
C ALA A 471 -3.11 23.92 7.42
N LEU A 472 -2.20 24.45 8.23
CA LEU A 472 -0.76 24.28 8.07
C LEU A 472 -0.33 22.83 8.28
N THR A 473 -0.90 22.13 9.26
CA THR A 473 -0.66 20.69 9.45
C THR A 473 -1.05 19.92 8.20
N THR A 474 -2.22 20.20 7.63
CA THR A 474 -2.70 19.58 6.40
C THR A 474 -1.70 19.83 5.26
N LEU A 475 -1.29 21.08 5.03
CA LEU A 475 -0.34 21.43 3.98
C LEU A 475 1.04 20.80 4.18
N VAL A 476 1.59 20.88 5.39
CA VAL A 476 2.94 20.36 5.71
C VAL A 476 2.97 18.84 5.59
N VAL A 477 2.01 18.13 6.18
CA VAL A 477 1.92 16.67 6.05
C VAL A 477 1.80 16.27 4.58
N SER A 478 1.05 17.05 3.79
CA SER A 478 0.90 16.81 2.35
C SER A 478 2.20 16.90 1.57
N ILE A 479 3.01 17.95 1.84
CA ILE A 479 4.33 18.12 1.22
C ILE A 479 5.31 17.03 1.71
N GLN A 480 5.28 16.70 3.00
CA GLN A 480 6.15 15.66 3.56
C GLN A 480 5.78 14.27 3.05
N PHE A 481 4.51 14.02 2.73
CA PHE A 481 4.08 12.73 2.19
C PHE A 481 4.80 12.41 0.87
N TYR A 482 4.98 13.43 0.02
CA TYR A 482 5.81 13.34 -1.18
C TYR A 482 7.28 13.00 -0.86
N ARG A 483 7.90 13.75 0.07
CA ARG A 483 9.36 13.69 0.33
C ARG A 483 9.82 12.49 1.15
N VAL A 484 9.14 12.24 2.27
CA VAL A 484 9.56 11.28 3.31
C VAL A 484 8.43 10.31 3.70
N GLY A 485 7.25 10.41 3.07
CA GLY A 485 6.10 9.54 3.34
C GLY A 485 6.11 8.20 2.59
N GLY A 486 7.05 8.00 1.66
CA GLY A 486 7.14 6.79 0.83
C GLY A 486 6.57 6.96 -0.60
N PHE A 487 5.99 8.13 -0.92
CA PHE A 487 5.49 8.41 -2.27
C PHE A 487 6.63 8.41 -3.30
N ALA A 488 7.65 9.26 -3.14
CA ALA A 488 8.70 9.42 -4.14
C ALA A 488 9.46 8.11 -4.40
N THR A 489 9.68 7.29 -3.36
CA THR A 489 10.35 5.99 -3.50
C THR A 489 9.50 4.96 -4.24
N THR A 490 8.17 5.04 -4.13
CA THR A 490 7.24 4.17 -4.85
C THR A 490 7.07 4.66 -6.29
N ALA A 491 6.86 5.96 -6.47
CA ALA A 491 6.70 6.60 -7.78
C ALA A 491 7.94 6.42 -8.67
N ALA A 492 9.15 6.41 -8.09
CA ALA A 492 10.39 6.16 -8.82
C ALA A 492 10.51 4.75 -9.45
N ARG A 493 9.55 3.86 -9.21
CA ARG A 493 9.48 2.52 -9.82
C ARG A 493 8.44 2.43 -10.94
N LEU A 494 7.66 3.49 -11.13
CA LEU A 494 6.62 3.57 -12.14
C LEU A 494 7.17 4.20 -13.42
N PRO A 495 6.52 4.01 -14.57
CA PRO A 495 6.86 4.77 -15.77
C PRO A 495 6.68 6.29 -15.52
N GLU A 496 7.72 7.08 -15.76
CA GLU A 496 7.72 8.52 -15.97
C GLU A 496 6.83 8.96 -17.15
N SER A 497 6.75 8.20 -18.24
CA SER A 497 5.91 8.56 -19.39
C SER A 497 4.43 8.23 -19.12
N ILE A 498 3.53 9.20 -19.39
CA ILE A 498 2.09 9.03 -19.15
C ILE A 498 1.52 7.93 -20.05
N SER A 499 1.99 7.83 -21.29
CA SER A 499 1.56 6.76 -22.21
C SER A 499 1.91 5.38 -21.67
N ASP A 500 3.15 5.19 -21.21
CA ASP A 500 3.60 3.91 -20.68
C ASP A 500 2.94 3.61 -19.35
N TYR A 501 2.74 4.63 -18.50
CA TYR A 501 2.01 4.49 -17.25
C TYR A 501 0.57 3.99 -17.48
N ILE A 502 -0.12 4.49 -18.52
CA ILE A 502 -1.49 4.05 -18.87
C ILE A 502 -1.47 2.66 -19.49
N GLN A 503 -0.56 2.39 -20.43
CA GLN A 503 -0.56 1.16 -21.22
C GLN A 503 0.04 -0.03 -20.47
N THR A 504 0.97 0.20 -19.55
CA THR A 504 1.65 -0.86 -18.80
C THR A 504 0.72 -1.49 -17.77
N PRO A 505 0.36 -2.78 -17.88
CA PRO A 505 -0.57 -3.41 -16.96
C PRO A 505 0.05 -3.69 -15.58
N TYR A 506 1.34 -4.02 -15.56
CA TYR A 506 2.10 -4.41 -14.38
C TYR A 506 3.58 -4.10 -14.56
N LEU A 507 4.34 -4.00 -13.46
CA LEU A 507 5.77 -3.68 -13.52
C LEU A 507 6.59 -4.85 -14.06
N SER A 508 6.82 -4.88 -15.37
CA SER A 508 7.55 -5.94 -16.09
C SER A 508 8.87 -6.33 -15.43
N ARG A 509 9.67 -5.33 -15.03
CA ARG A 509 10.96 -5.55 -14.36
C ARG A 509 10.87 -6.28 -13.03
N LYS A 510 9.80 -6.04 -12.26
CA LYS A 510 9.61 -6.69 -10.97
C LYS A 510 9.44 -8.21 -11.13
N TYR A 511 8.86 -8.64 -12.24
CA TYR A 511 8.45 -10.02 -12.46
C TYR A 511 9.28 -10.78 -13.49
N HIS A 512 10.35 -10.16 -14.02
CA HIS A 512 11.24 -10.80 -15.00
C HIS A 512 10.45 -11.43 -16.17
N VAL A 513 9.53 -10.62 -16.73
CA VAL A 513 8.52 -11.07 -17.71
C VAL A 513 9.10 -11.82 -18.89
N GLU A 514 10.32 -11.50 -19.30
CA GLU A 514 11.00 -12.13 -20.41
C GLU A 514 11.29 -13.62 -20.12
N GLY A 515 11.66 -13.97 -18.89
CA GLY A 515 11.86 -15.37 -18.49
C GLY A 515 10.53 -16.11 -18.35
N VAL A 516 9.46 -15.41 -17.98
CA VAL A 516 8.10 -15.99 -17.93
C VAL A 516 7.56 -16.26 -19.32
N GLN A 517 7.78 -15.32 -20.25
CA GLN A 517 7.45 -15.48 -21.67
C GLN A 517 8.20 -16.67 -22.26
N PHE A 518 9.51 -16.80 -22.02
CA PHE A 518 10.29 -17.97 -22.43
C PHE A 518 9.66 -19.29 -21.96
N LEU A 519 9.33 -19.42 -20.67
CA LEU A 519 8.72 -20.64 -20.13
C LEU A 519 7.33 -20.92 -20.73
N ARG A 520 6.55 -19.87 -20.97
CA ARG A 520 5.21 -19.97 -21.57
C ARG A 520 5.28 -20.38 -23.04
N ASP A 521 6.14 -19.72 -23.81
CA ASP A 521 6.20 -19.84 -25.27
C ASP A 521 6.89 -21.15 -25.69
N THR A 522 7.81 -21.67 -24.87
CA THR A 522 8.36 -23.03 -25.02
C THR A 522 7.34 -24.12 -24.66
N GLY A 523 6.31 -23.80 -23.87
CA GLY A 523 5.29 -24.76 -23.44
C GLY A 523 5.83 -25.89 -22.56
N VAL A 524 6.87 -25.61 -21.78
CA VAL A 524 7.49 -26.58 -20.86
C VAL A 524 6.58 -26.93 -19.68
N GLU A 525 6.83 -28.09 -19.09
CA GLU A 525 5.98 -28.68 -18.06
C GLU A 525 6.84 -29.21 -16.91
N GLY A 526 6.32 -29.22 -15.67
CA GLY A 526 7.02 -29.77 -14.51
C GLY A 526 6.97 -28.89 -13.25
N ARG A 527 7.98 -29.04 -12.39
CA ARG A 527 8.07 -28.32 -11.11
C ARG A 527 9.15 -27.26 -11.12
N LEU A 528 8.76 -26.03 -10.83
CA LEU A 528 9.63 -24.84 -10.80
C LEU A 528 9.98 -24.48 -9.36
N PHE A 529 11.25 -24.20 -9.10
CA PHE A 529 11.70 -23.40 -7.96
C PHE A 529 11.76 -21.93 -8.39
N ASN A 530 11.19 -21.05 -7.58
CA ASN A 530 11.05 -19.62 -7.88
C ASN A 530 11.28 -18.78 -6.63
N SER A 531 11.52 -17.48 -6.80
CA SER A 531 11.54 -16.55 -5.67
C SER A 531 10.13 -16.30 -5.12
N TYR A 532 10.03 -16.08 -3.80
CA TYR A 532 8.79 -15.86 -3.06
C TYR A 532 7.87 -14.83 -3.72
N GLY A 533 8.41 -13.66 -4.10
CA GLY A 533 7.61 -12.57 -4.67
C GLY A 533 7.08 -12.83 -6.09
N MET A 534 7.61 -13.83 -6.80
CA MET A 534 7.19 -14.18 -8.16
C MET A 534 6.22 -15.36 -8.23
N GLY A 535 6.05 -16.12 -7.15
CA GLY A 535 5.27 -17.36 -7.17
C GLY A 535 3.86 -17.20 -7.72
N GLY A 536 3.17 -16.14 -7.27
CA GLY A 536 1.84 -15.79 -7.78
C GLY A 536 1.86 -15.47 -9.28
N PHE A 537 2.82 -14.65 -9.73
CA PHE A 537 2.92 -14.21 -11.14
C PHE A 537 3.21 -15.39 -12.07
N LEU A 538 4.21 -16.21 -11.72
CA LEU A 538 4.56 -17.41 -12.46
C LEU A 538 3.40 -18.40 -12.50
N GLY A 539 2.73 -18.63 -11.37
CA GLY A 539 1.57 -19.52 -11.32
C GLY A 539 0.41 -19.01 -12.17
N TYR A 540 0.12 -17.71 -12.19
CA TYR A 540 -0.91 -17.15 -13.06
C TYR A 540 -0.67 -17.46 -14.55
N TRP A 541 0.57 -17.32 -15.03
CA TRP A 541 0.89 -17.51 -16.44
C TRP A 541 1.16 -18.96 -16.86
N LEU A 542 1.65 -19.80 -15.95
CA LEU A 542 2.23 -21.10 -16.31
C LEU A 542 1.47 -22.31 -15.75
N SER A 543 0.59 -22.12 -14.77
CA SER A 543 -0.23 -23.22 -14.22
C SER A 543 -1.34 -23.66 -15.20
N PRO A 544 -1.73 -24.96 -15.18
CA PRO A 544 -1.25 -26.03 -14.32
C PRO A 544 -0.01 -26.78 -14.86
N LYS A 545 0.49 -26.42 -16.05
CA LYS A 545 1.56 -27.14 -16.74
C LYS A 545 2.91 -27.05 -16.03
N LEU A 546 3.26 -25.85 -15.55
CA LEU A 546 4.45 -25.61 -14.76
C LEU A 546 4.02 -25.00 -13.42
N THR A 547 4.32 -25.72 -12.34
CA THR A 547 3.88 -25.38 -10.98
C THR A 547 5.02 -24.73 -10.18
N THR A 548 4.70 -23.78 -9.32
CA THR A 548 5.64 -23.02 -8.50
C THR A 548 5.90 -23.69 -7.15
N PHE A 549 7.08 -23.43 -6.58
CA PHE A 549 7.50 -23.99 -5.29
C PHE A 549 6.84 -23.29 -4.11
N ILE A 550 6.59 -21.99 -4.24
CA ILE A 550 6.05 -21.15 -3.18
C ILE A 550 5.49 -19.86 -3.79
N ASP A 551 4.48 -19.26 -3.14
CA ASP A 551 4.04 -17.88 -3.37
C ASP A 551 3.84 -17.16 -2.02
N SER A 552 3.12 -16.03 -2.01
CA SER A 552 2.93 -15.24 -0.80
C SER A 552 1.88 -15.77 0.19
N ARG A 553 1.25 -16.93 -0.08
CA ARG A 553 0.26 -17.56 0.80
C ARG A 553 0.93 -18.48 1.83
N THR A 554 1.33 -17.91 2.96
CA THR A 554 2.12 -18.60 3.99
C THR A 554 1.43 -19.79 4.67
N GLU A 555 0.11 -19.84 4.63
CA GLU A 555 -0.75 -20.83 5.27
C GLU A 555 -1.05 -22.05 4.38
N HIS A 556 -0.58 -22.06 3.12
CA HIS A 556 -0.86 -23.13 2.15
C HIS A 556 0.17 -24.27 2.16
N TYR A 557 1.24 -24.15 2.94
CA TYR A 557 2.31 -25.14 3.02
C TYR A 557 2.83 -25.31 4.45
N LEU A 558 3.40 -26.48 4.74
CA LEU A 558 3.98 -26.76 6.06
C LEU A 558 5.12 -25.79 6.40
N PRO A 559 5.33 -25.40 7.67
CA PRO A 559 6.45 -24.54 8.08
C PRO A 559 7.84 -25.06 7.66
N GLN A 560 7.98 -26.37 7.44
CA GLN A 560 9.21 -26.97 6.92
C GLN A 560 9.53 -26.51 5.48
N VAL A 561 8.51 -26.29 4.63
CA VAL A 561 8.70 -25.80 3.25
C VAL A 561 9.36 -24.43 3.26
N MET A 562 8.95 -23.52 4.14
CA MET A 562 9.60 -22.21 4.32
C MET A 562 11.06 -22.31 4.75
N LYS A 563 11.37 -23.24 5.65
CA LYS A 563 12.74 -23.49 6.10
C LYS A 563 13.60 -24.04 4.96
N GLU A 564 13.05 -24.94 4.16
CA GLU A 564 13.69 -25.49 2.97
C GLU A 564 13.93 -24.42 1.90
N TYR A 565 12.91 -23.62 1.58
CA TYR A 565 13.00 -22.46 0.69
C TYR A 565 14.12 -21.52 1.13
N SER A 566 14.11 -21.10 2.40
CA SER A 566 15.13 -20.19 2.96
C SER A 566 16.55 -20.76 2.86
N ARG A 567 16.72 -22.09 2.91
CA ARG A 567 18.03 -22.74 2.76
C ARG A 567 18.48 -22.76 1.31
N VAL A 568 17.58 -23.03 0.36
CA VAL A 568 17.88 -22.96 -1.08
C VAL A 568 18.21 -21.52 -1.48
N SER A 569 17.36 -20.55 -1.11
CA SER A 569 17.55 -19.12 -1.37
C SER A 569 18.86 -18.56 -0.82
N ALA A 570 19.31 -19.02 0.34
CA ALA A 570 20.55 -18.55 0.96
C ALA A 570 21.76 -19.47 0.71
N MET A 571 21.64 -20.48 -0.15
CA MET A 571 22.62 -21.56 -0.34
C MET A 571 23.12 -22.20 0.98
N ARG A 572 22.30 -22.32 2.02
CA ARG A 572 22.75 -22.83 3.33
C ARG A 572 22.98 -24.34 3.33
N GLU A 573 23.99 -24.78 4.05
CA GLU A 573 24.29 -26.21 4.29
C GLU A 573 23.26 -26.82 5.25
N LEU A 574 22.99 -28.12 5.09
CA LEU A 574 22.00 -28.85 5.90
C LEU A 574 22.60 -29.53 7.14
N GLY A 575 23.88 -29.29 7.43
CA GLY A 575 24.65 -30.07 8.40
C GLY A 575 25.02 -31.44 7.84
N GLY A 576 26.22 -31.93 8.16
CA GLY A 576 26.77 -33.15 7.56
C GLY A 576 27.12 -32.98 6.07
N ARG A 577 26.97 -34.05 5.27
CA ARG A 577 27.28 -34.06 3.81
C ARG A 577 26.17 -33.51 2.91
N ARG A 578 25.06 -33.03 3.48
CA ARG A 578 23.85 -32.64 2.73
C ARG A 578 23.87 -31.15 2.33
N THR A 579 23.47 -30.86 1.09
CA THR A 579 23.47 -29.52 0.48
C THR A 579 22.05 -29.06 0.11
N PHE A 580 21.88 -27.82 -0.34
CA PHE A 580 20.57 -27.35 -0.81
C PHE A 580 20.07 -28.13 -2.05
N LEU A 581 20.95 -28.78 -2.81
CA LEU A 581 20.57 -29.64 -3.93
C LEU A 581 19.71 -30.82 -3.49
N ASP A 582 19.94 -31.36 -2.29
CA ASP A 582 19.10 -32.43 -1.73
C ASP A 582 17.65 -31.97 -1.54
N ILE A 583 17.40 -30.68 -1.31
CA ILE A 583 16.04 -30.14 -1.25
C ILE A 583 15.43 -30.14 -2.64
N LEU A 584 16.15 -29.65 -3.64
CA LEU A 584 15.69 -29.62 -5.03
C LEU A 584 15.37 -31.02 -5.55
N ASP A 585 16.26 -31.99 -5.29
CA ASP A 585 16.06 -33.39 -5.70
C ASP A 585 14.87 -34.04 -4.96
N ARG A 586 14.77 -33.87 -3.62
CA ARG A 586 13.63 -34.42 -2.84
C ARG A 586 12.28 -33.81 -3.20
N ARG A 587 12.27 -32.55 -3.64
CA ARG A 587 11.06 -31.84 -4.10
C ARG A 587 10.82 -32.06 -5.60
N GLU A 588 11.69 -32.82 -6.25
CA GLU A 588 11.65 -33.14 -7.67
C GLU A 588 11.56 -31.87 -8.53
N VAL A 589 12.35 -30.86 -8.20
CA VAL A 589 12.41 -29.60 -8.95
C VAL A 589 13.07 -29.87 -10.31
N ASP A 590 12.36 -29.56 -11.38
CA ASP A 590 12.84 -29.67 -12.76
C ASP A 590 13.45 -28.36 -13.25
N PHE A 591 12.83 -27.23 -12.89
CA PHE A 591 13.28 -25.91 -13.29
C PHE A 591 13.67 -25.05 -12.09
N PHE A 592 14.69 -24.22 -12.23
CA PHE A 592 15.06 -23.22 -11.23
C PHE A 592 15.08 -21.84 -11.87
N PHE A 593 14.16 -20.96 -11.44
CA PHE A 593 14.10 -19.57 -11.86
C PHE A 593 14.92 -18.71 -10.89
N GLY A 594 16.17 -18.45 -11.26
CA GLY A 594 17.05 -17.52 -10.58
C GLY A 594 16.76 -16.07 -10.96
N VAL A 595 16.82 -15.17 -9.98
CA VAL A 595 16.58 -13.73 -10.16
C VAL A 595 17.63 -12.89 -9.44
N GLY A 596 17.70 -11.62 -9.81
CA GLY A 596 18.55 -10.65 -9.12
C GLY A 596 19.95 -10.53 -9.68
N MET A 597 20.69 -9.57 -9.12
CA MET A 597 22.01 -9.14 -9.60
C MET A 597 23.08 -9.41 -8.53
N PRO A 598 24.33 -9.72 -8.92
CA PRO A 598 25.46 -9.76 -8.00
C PRO A 598 25.58 -8.47 -7.16
N LYS A 599 25.79 -8.59 -5.85
CA LYS A 599 25.81 -7.44 -4.92
C LYS A 599 27.20 -6.90 -4.64
N GLY A 600 27.28 -5.63 -4.25
CA GLY A 600 28.47 -5.01 -3.62
C GLY A 600 28.55 -5.20 -2.10
N LEU A 601 29.67 -4.79 -1.51
CA LEU A 601 30.06 -5.06 -0.10
C LEU A 601 29.15 -4.50 1.01
N MET A 602 28.29 -3.52 0.73
CA MET A 602 27.49 -2.89 1.79
C MET A 602 26.17 -3.61 2.05
N LYS A 603 26.17 -4.39 3.14
CA LYS A 603 24.96 -4.83 3.87
C LYS A 603 24.17 -3.61 4.35
N ARG A 604 23.03 -3.29 3.72
CA ARG A 604 21.90 -2.60 4.39
C ARG A 604 20.55 -2.55 3.65
N SER A 605 20.37 -3.29 2.55
CA SER A 605 19.04 -3.45 1.95
C SER A 605 18.50 -4.86 2.23
N ARG A 606 17.33 -4.95 2.89
CA ARG A 606 16.54 -6.18 2.97
C ARG A 606 16.13 -6.55 1.52
N ALA A 607 16.67 -7.67 1.01
CA ALA A 607 16.37 -8.38 -0.25
C ALA A 607 16.59 -7.59 -1.56
N SER A 608 17.58 -7.95 -2.39
CA SER A 608 17.38 -8.97 -3.42
C SER A 608 18.18 -10.25 -3.16
N GLU A 609 17.56 -11.42 -3.25
CA GLU A 609 18.33 -12.68 -3.29
C GLU A 609 18.90 -12.78 -4.69
N ASN A 610 20.24 -12.72 -4.85
CA ASN A 610 20.86 -12.96 -6.14
C ASN A 610 20.94 -14.46 -6.38
N THR A 611 19.91 -15.02 -6.99
CA THR A 611 19.80 -16.46 -7.22
C THR A 611 20.21 -16.90 -8.63
N THR A 612 20.50 -15.97 -9.53
CA THR A 612 20.88 -16.25 -10.93
C THR A 612 22.10 -17.16 -11.05
N GLY A 613 23.10 -17.00 -10.18
CA GLY A 613 24.31 -17.84 -10.20
C GLY A 613 24.23 -19.11 -9.35
N HIS A 614 23.05 -19.58 -8.95
CA HIS A 614 22.93 -20.66 -7.96
C HIS A 614 23.40 -22.02 -8.44
N LEU A 615 23.02 -22.35 -9.68
CA LEU A 615 23.21 -23.67 -10.27
C LEU A 615 24.23 -23.67 -11.40
N GLU A 616 24.89 -22.53 -11.62
CA GLU A 616 25.90 -22.36 -12.64
C GLU A 616 27.10 -23.26 -12.40
N GLY A 617 27.46 -24.08 -13.40
CA GLY A 617 28.56 -25.05 -13.30
C GLY A 617 28.27 -26.25 -12.38
N ILE A 618 27.03 -26.39 -11.88
CA ILE A 618 26.64 -27.57 -11.11
C ILE A 618 26.22 -28.70 -12.06
N ALA A 619 26.85 -29.87 -11.91
CA ALA A 619 26.56 -31.03 -12.74
C ALA A 619 25.07 -31.43 -12.71
N GLY A 620 24.51 -31.71 -13.90
CA GLY A 620 23.11 -32.09 -14.08
C GLY A 620 22.12 -30.91 -14.03
N TRP A 621 22.59 -29.67 -14.10
CA TRP A 621 21.76 -28.48 -14.30
C TRP A 621 22.28 -27.71 -15.52
N VAL A 622 21.39 -27.49 -16.49
CA VAL A 622 21.69 -26.80 -17.75
C VAL A 622 21.02 -25.44 -17.72
N VAL A 623 21.74 -24.36 -18.02
CA VAL A 623 21.13 -23.03 -18.21
C VAL A 623 20.37 -23.04 -19.53
N VAL A 624 19.05 -22.81 -19.49
CA VAL A 624 18.19 -22.88 -20.68
C VAL A 624 17.67 -21.52 -21.12
N SER A 625 17.70 -20.52 -20.25
CA SER A 625 17.46 -19.13 -20.60
C SER A 625 18.23 -18.23 -19.65
N ARG A 626 18.68 -17.08 -20.16
CA ARG A 626 19.38 -16.09 -19.37
C ARG A 626 19.02 -14.68 -19.84
N SER A 627 18.95 -13.74 -18.92
CA SER A 627 18.94 -12.32 -19.19
C SER A 627 19.93 -11.62 -18.26
N ILE A 628 20.05 -10.31 -18.33
CA ILE A 628 20.79 -9.55 -17.30
C ILE A 628 20.07 -9.55 -15.95
N TYR A 629 18.83 -10.05 -15.85
CA TYR A 629 18.02 -10.01 -14.62
C TYR A 629 17.64 -11.40 -14.08
N HIS A 630 17.63 -12.43 -14.92
CA HIS A 630 17.25 -13.78 -14.54
C HIS A 630 18.18 -14.84 -15.13
N ALA A 631 18.13 -16.05 -14.56
CA ALA A 631 18.69 -17.25 -15.16
C ALA A 631 17.75 -18.43 -14.88
N ILE A 632 17.37 -19.17 -15.92
CA ILE A 632 16.51 -20.35 -15.81
C ILE A 632 17.38 -21.57 -16.06
N TYR A 633 17.34 -22.52 -15.13
CA TYR A 633 18.03 -23.80 -15.23
C TYR A 633 17.02 -24.93 -15.37
N LEU A 634 17.36 -25.93 -16.18
CA LEU A 634 16.63 -27.20 -16.31
C LEU A 634 17.50 -28.34 -15.80
N ARG A 635 16.91 -29.23 -15.00
CA ARG A 635 17.56 -30.44 -14.50
C ARG A 635 17.69 -31.46 -15.62
N ASP A 636 18.90 -31.94 -15.88
CA ASP A 636 19.16 -32.98 -16.87
C ASP A 636 18.81 -34.36 -16.30
N LEU A 637 17.56 -34.77 -16.55
CA LEU A 637 16.99 -36.05 -16.17
C LEU A 637 16.18 -36.61 -17.35
N PRO A 638 16.04 -37.94 -17.47
CA PRO A 638 15.26 -38.56 -18.55
C PRO A 638 13.83 -38.03 -18.66
N ARG A 639 13.19 -37.64 -17.55
CA ARG A 639 11.82 -37.08 -17.57
C ARG A 639 11.73 -35.68 -18.17
N ASN A 640 12.84 -34.97 -18.31
CA ASN A 640 12.91 -33.63 -18.89
C ASN A 640 13.35 -33.63 -20.36
N GLU A 641 13.46 -34.80 -20.99
CA GLU A 641 13.83 -34.92 -22.41
C GLU A 641 12.89 -34.11 -23.32
N ALA A 642 11.58 -34.27 -23.13
CA ALA A 642 10.57 -33.53 -23.88
C ALA A 642 10.67 -32.01 -23.66
N ASN A 643 11.14 -31.56 -22.48
CA ASN A 643 11.37 -30.13 -22.23
C ASN A 643 12.59 -29.62 -23.00
N PHE A 644 13.67 -30.40 -23.10
CA PHE A 644 14.82 -30.05 -23.94
C PHE A 644 14.43 -29.96 -25.41
N GLU A 645 13.68 -30.92 -25.95
CA GLU A 645 13.21 -30.90 -27.33
C GLU A 645 12.37 -29.64 -27.65
N ARG A 646 11.48 -29.25 -26.72
CA ARG A 646 10.69 -28.01 -26.83
C ARG A 646 11.56 -26.76 -26.88
N ILE A 647 12.59 -26.70 -26.03
CA ILE A 647 13.52 -25.56 -25.94
C ILE A 647 14.42 -25.50 -27.19
N GLU A 648 14.94 -26.63 -27.65
CA GLU A 648 15.72 -26.72 -28.88
C GLU A 648 14.90 -26.25 -30.09
N LYS A 649 13.64 -26.67 -30.18
CA LYS A 649 12.72 -26.21 -31.23
C LYS A 649 12.45 -24.70 -31.15
N TYR A 650 12.28 -24.16 -29.95
CA TYR A 650 12.09 -22.72 -29.73
C TYR A 650 13.27 -21.91 -30.26
N TYR A 651 14.50 -22.27 -29.88
CA TYR A 651 15.70 -21.57 -30.33
C TYR A 651 15.98 -21.78 -31.81
N ALA A 652 15.77 -22.98 -32.34
CA ALA A 652 15.89 -23.24 -33.78
C ALA A 652 14.92 -22.40 -34.61
N ALA A 653 13.69 -22.20 -34.15
CA ALA A 653 12.71 -21.34 -34.82
C ALA A 653 13.12 -19.85 -34.80
N ALA A 654 13.84 -19.42 -33.74
CA ALA A 654 14.38 -18.07 -33.64
C ALA A 654 15.74 -17.89 -34.34
N GLY A 655 16.34 -18.96 -34.89
CA GLY A 655 17.68 -18.92 -35.47
C GLY A 655 18.81 -18.70 -34.45
N ILE A 656 18.52 -18.87 -33.15
CA ILE A 656 19.48 -18.64 -32.06
C ILE A 656 20.18 -19.96 -31.70
N PRO A 657 21.51 -19.98 -31.54
CA PRO A 657 22.22 -21.19 -31.17
C PRO A 657 21.91 -21.62 -29.74
N PHE A 658 21.53 -22.88 -29.57
CA PHE A 658 21.38 -23.53 -28.27
C PHE A 658 21.96 -24.94 -28.35
N ARG A 659 22.75 -25.34 -27.35
CA ARG A 659 23.25 -26.72 -27.25
C ARG A 659 22.95 -27.27 -25.88
N ARG A 660 22.38 -28.47 -25.80
CA ARG A 660 22.05 -29.09 -24.52
C ARG A 660 23.27 -29.33 -23.62
N ASP A 661 24.41 -29.66 -24.20
CA ASP A 661 25.64 -29.98 -23.46
C ASP A 661 26.27 -28.76 -22.77
N LEU A 662 26.10 -27.56 -23.35
CA LEU A 662 26.61 -26.30 -22.79
C LEU A 662 25.52 -25.42 -22.16
N GLY A 663 24.28 -25.58 -22.60
CA GLY A 663 23.18 -24.65 -22.33
C GLY A 663 23.13 -23.47 -23.29
N PHE A 664 22.40 -22.44 -22.88
CA PHE A 664 22.20 -21.19 -23.59
C PHE A 664 23.45 -20.30 -23.55
N ASP A 665 23.94 -19.88 -24.72
CA ASP A 665 25.08 -18.97 -24.88
C ASP A 665 24.61 -17.55 -25.27
N ALA A 666 24.62 -16.64 -24.28
CA ALA A 666 24.18 -15.28 -24.49
C ALA A 666 25.09 -14.46 -25.41
N ALA A 667 26.40 -14.73 -25.45
CA ALA A 667 27.30 -14.05 -26.38
C ALA A 667 26.99 -14.47 -27.81
N ALA A 668 26.83 -15.78 -28.05
CA ALA A 668 26.45 -16.28 -29.36
C ALA A 668 25.10 -15.70 -29.83
N ALA A 669 24.12 -15.59 -28.94
CA ALA A 669 22.83 -14.95 -29.25
C ALA A 669 22.99 -13.47 -29.63
N ILE A 670 23.74 -12.68 -28.84
CA ILE A 670 24.03 -11.27 -29.11
C ILE A 670 24.75 -11.06 -30.45
N HIS A 671 25.65 -11.98 -30.80
CA HIS A 671 26.35 -11.94 -32.08
C HIS A 671 25.46 -12.34 -33.26
N THR A 672 24.46 -13.18 -33.04
CA THR A 672 23.56 -13.69 -34.08
C THR A 672 22.46 -12.69 -34.43
N ASP A 673 21.77 -12.16 -33.41
CA ASP A 673 20.66 -11.22 -33.59
C ASP A 673 20.59 -10.23 -32.41
N LEU A 674 20.89 -8.97 -32.71
CA LEU A 674 20.93 -7.90 -31.73
C LEU A 674 19.53 -7.47 -31.29
N ASP A 675 18.56 -7.46 -32.20
CA ASP A 675 17.19 -7.02 -31.92
C ASP A 675 16.49 -8.07 -31.06
N TRP A 676 16.62 -9.35 -31.42
CA TRP A 676 16.16 -10.47 -30.60
C TRP A 676 16.75 -10.41 -29.18
N SER A 677 18.04 -10.07 -29.07
CA SER A 677 18.73 -9.95 -27.78
C SER A 677 18.22 -8.79 -26.93
N VAL A 678 17.78 -7.69 -27.53
CA VAL A 678 17.12 -6.59 -26.82
C VAL A 678 15.73 -7.02 -26.34
N ASP A 679 14.96 -7.68 -27.20
CA ASP A 679 13.60 -8.14 -26.89
C ASP A 679 13.57 -9.17 -25.74
N HIS A 680 14.63 -9.97 -25.61
CA HIS A 680 14.78 -10.96 -24.54
C HIS A 680 15.57 -10.45 -23.32
N ALA A 681 15.80 -9.14 -23.24
CA ALA A 681 16.54 -8.46 -22.18
C ALA A 681 17.95 -9.04 -21.90
N LEU A 682 18.60 -9.60 -22.93
CA LEU A 682 20.04 -9.83 -22.89
C LEU A 682 20.79 -8.50 -22.96
N LEU A 683 20.22 -7.53 -23.67
CA LEU A 683 20.74 -6.19 -23.83
C LEU A 683 19.64 -5.18 -23.54
N THR A 684 20.04 -4.01 -23.04
CA THR A 684 19.14 -2.86 -23.07
C THR A 684 19.26 -2.16 -24.43
N PRO A 685 18.24 -1.40 -24.89
CA PRO A 685 18.33 -0.65 -26.14
C PRO A 685 19.51 0.33 -26.17
N ASP A 686 19.87 0.89 -25.00
CA ASP A 686 21.07 1.73 -24.86
C ASP A 686 22.36 0.91 -25.01
N HIS A 687 22.42 -0.31 -24.45
CA HIS A 687 23.53 -1.22 -24.67
C HIS A 687 23.67 -1.62 -26.15
N ALA A 688 22.56 -1.84 -26.88
CA ALA A 688 22.61 -2.11 -28.32
C ALA A 688 23.26 -0.95 -29.10
N LYS A 689 22.91 0.31 -28.77
CA LYS A 689 23.56 1.51 -29.34
C LYS A 689 25.04 1.59 -28.98
N LYS A 690 25.41 1.27 -27.73
CA LYS A 690 26.81 1.24 -27.27
C LYS A 690 27.64 0.16 -27.97
N ILE A 691 27.03 -0.99 -28.26
CA ILE A 691 27.67 -2.06 -29.04
C ILE A 691 27.91 -1.61 -30.47
N ALA A 692 26.98 -0.89 -31.09
CA ALA A 692 27.16 -0.36 -32.44
C ALA A 692 28.40 0.55 -32.57
N VAL A 693 28.79 1.26 -31.49
CA VAL A 693 29.99 2.11 -31.47
C VAL A 693 31.26 1.41 -31.00
N ARG A 694 31.26 0.09 -30.73
CA ARG A 694 32.47 -0.68 -30.37
C ARG A 694 33.53 -0.64 -31.48
N ASN A 695 33.10 -0.48 -32.73
CA ASN A 695 33.95 -0.35 -33.91
C ASN A 695 34.33 1.11 -34.22
N SER A 696 33.99 2.06 -33.34
CA SER A 696 34.29 3.46 -33.54
C SER A 696 35.79 3.73 -33.56
N ALA A 697 36.24 4.60 -34.47
CA ALA A 697 37.62 5.08 -34.52
C ALA A 697 37.97 5.95 -33.29
N ALA A 698 36.97 6.55 -32.63
CA ALA A 698 37.19 7.35 -31.43
C ALA A 698 37.41 6.44 -30.21
N ARG A 699 38.65 6.43 -29.68
CA ARG A 699 39.05 5.57 -28.54
C ARG A 699 38.10 5.66 -27.34
N GLY A 700 37.61 6.85 -26.99
CA GLY A 700 36.68 7.03 -25.87
C GLY A 700 35.33 6.35 -26.08
N MET A 701 34.74 6.47 -27.28
CA MET A 701 33.47 5.83 -27.62
C MET A 701 33.61 4.30 -27.70
N LYS A 702 34.70 3.83 -28.31
CA LYS A 702 35.05 2.40 -28.35
C LYS A 702 35.18 1.82 -26.94
N ALA A 703 35.91 2.49 -26.06
CA ALA A 703 36.07 2.05 -24.67
C ALA A 703 34.74 2.00 -23.90
N GLY A 704 33.84 2.98 -24.11
CA GLY A 704 32.51 2.97 -23.50
C GLY A 704 31.63 1.80 -23.97
N GLY A 705 31.69 1.47 -25.27
CA GLY A 705 31.00 0.30 -25.83
C GLY A 705 31.50 -1.03 -25.28
N LEU A 706 32.82 -1.20 -25.21
CA LEU A 706 33.45 -2.40 -24.65
C LEU A 706 33.16 -2.58 -23.16
N ASP A 707 33.17 -1.50 -22.36
CA ASP A 707 32.86 -1.59 -20.93
C ASP A 707 31.42 -2.03 -20.66
N ALA A 708 30.45 -1.50 -21.42
CA ALA A 708 29.05 -1.91 -21.34
C ALA A 708 28.83 -3.39 -21.74
N LEU A 709 29.55 -3.83 -22.78
CA LEU A 709 29.50 -5.22 -23.24
C LEU A 709 30.10 -6.17 -22.19
N ALA A 710 31.21 -5.81 -21.56
CA ALA A 710 31.82 -6.60 -20.48
C ALA A 710 30.84 -6.81 -19.32
N TRP A 711 30.09 -5.78 -18.91
CA TRP A 711 29.05 -5.93 -17.90
C TRP A 711 27.92 -6.87 -18.32
N THR A 712 27.45 -6.71 -19.55
CA THR A 712 26.39 -7.57 -20.10
C THR A 712 26.82 -9.03 -20.10
N TYR A 713 28.01 -9.34 -20.60
CA TYR A 713 28.54 -10.71 -20.65
C TYR A 713 28.79 -11.29 -19.26
N VAL A 714 29.22 -10.49 -18.29
CA VAL A 714 29.33 -10.92 -16.89
C VAL A 714 27.98 -11.35 -16.31
N LEU A 715 26.92 -10.57 -16.54
CA LEU A 715 25.59 -10.82 -15.97
C LEU A 715 24.87 -11.97 -16.69
N SER A 716 25.00 -12.01 -18.01
CA SER A 716 24.41 -13.05 -18.85
C SER A 716 25.16 -14.40 -18.79
N GLY A 717 26.31 -14.46 -18.10
CA GLY A 717 27.07 -15.70 -17.89
C GLY A 717 28.07 -16.05 -18.99
N SER A 718 28.32 -15.14 -19.95
CA SER A 718 29.23 -15.35 -21.08
C SER A 718 30.68 -15.04 -20.71
N TYR A 719 31.27 -15.81 -19.80
CA TYR A 719 32.53 -15.45 -19.13
C TYR A 719 33.77 -15.45 -20.04
N ASP A 720 33.84 -16.31 -21.05
CA ASP A 720 34.96 -16.27 -22.00
C ASP A 720 34.95 -14.98 -22.81
N ALA A 721 33.77 -14.55 -23.27
CA ALA A 721 33.58 -13.29 -23.98
C ALA A 721 33.95 -12.07 -23.10
N VAL A 722 33.75 -12.14 -21.77
CA VAL A 722 34.26 -11.11 -20.85
C VAL A 722 35.78 -11.00 -20.96
N LEU A 723 36.51 -12.12 -20.96
CA LEU A 723 37.97 -12.08 -20.99
C LEU A 723 38.53 -11.55 -22.31
N GLU A 724 37.82 -11.77 -23.41
CA GLU A 724 38.13 -11.21 -24.73
C GLU A 724 37.90 -9.69 -24.75
N VAL A 725 36.72 -9.24 -24.31
CA VAL A 725 36.38 -7.81 -24.27
C VAL A 725 37.31 -7.04 -23.32
N GLU A 726 37.70 -7.62 -22.18
CA GLU A 726 38.66 -6.99 -21.26
C GLU A 726 40.07 -6.86 -21.87
N ARG A 727 40.47 -7.80 -22.74
CA ARG A 727 41.74 -7.69 -23.48
C ARG A 727 41.68 -6.52 -24.45
N GLU A 728 40.60 -6.41 -25.22
CA GLU A 728 40.40 -5.32 -26.17
C GLU A 728 40.30 -3.96 -25.46
N LEU A 729 39.60 -3.90 -24.31
CA LEU A 729 39.47 -2.67 -23.53
C LEU A 729 40.83 -2.16 -23.02
N ALA A 730 41.74 -3.06 -22.64
CA ALA A 730 43.09 -2.73 -22.18
C ALA A 730 43.98 -2.11 -23.28
N GLU A 731 43.69 -2.36 -24.56
CA GLU A 731 44.40 -1.74 -25.69
C GLU A 731 43.96 -0.29 -25.93
N VAL A 732 42.72 0.04 -25.55
CA VAL A 732 42.10 1.34 -25.83
C VAL A 732 42.17 2.28 -24.63
N ARG A 733 42.24 1.75 -23.40
CA ARG A 733 42.28 2.51 -22.15
C ARG A 733 43.14 1.79 -21.09
N PRO A 734 43.83 2.52 -20.18
CA PRO A 734 44.50 1.92 -19.03
C PRO A 734 43.57 1.02 -18.19
N VAL A 735 44.10 -0.13 -17.79
CA VAL A 735 43.40 -1.12 -16.96
C VAL A 735 42.91 -0.48 -15.67
N SER A 736 41.63 -0.68 -15.35
CA SER A 736 40.98 -0.14 -14.16
C SER A 736 40.74 -1.23 -13.11
N LYS A 737 40.45 -0.82 -11.86
CA LYS A 737 40.02 -1.75 -10.81
C LYS A 737 38.77 -2.53 -11.22
N THR A 738 37.78 -1.87 -11.83
CA THR A 738 36.54 -2.51 -12.30
C THR A 738 36.82 -3.57 -13.36
N SER A 739 37.69 -3.26 -14.33
CA SER A 739 38.15 -4.20 -15.36
C SER A 739 38.80 -5.45 -14.74
N LEU A 740 39.71 -5.28 -13.79
CA LEU A 740 40.33 -6.40 -13.08
C LEU A 740 39.31 -7.22 -12.27
N ARG A 741 38.35 -6.58 -11.58
CA ARG A 741 37.30 -7.26 -10.81
C ARG A 741 36.42 -8.14 -11.69
N ARG A 742 35.95 -7.64 -12.84
CA ARG A 742 35.17 -8.43 -13.83
C ARG A 742 36.00 -9.58 -14.38
N ALA A 743 37.26 -9.31 -14.74
CA ALA A 743 38.16 -10.29 -15.30
C ALA A 743 38.51 -11.40 -14.28
N ILE A 744 38.70 -11.08 -13.00
CA ILE A 744 38.87 -12.06 -11.91
C ILE A 744 37.60 -12.91 -11.77
N TYR A 745 36.43 -12.28 -11.71
CA TYR A 745 35.15 -12.98 -11.58
C TYR A 745 34.91 -13.98 -12.71
N ALA A 746 35.08 -13.56 -13.96
CA ALA A 746 34.99 -14.42 -15.13
C ALA A 746 36.03 -15.55 -15.09
N SER A 747 37.27 -15.26 -14.67
CA SER A 747 38.31 -16.29 -14.54
C SER A 747 37.97 -17.35 -13.48
N LEU A 748 37.37 -16.96 -12.36
CA LEU A 748 36.90 -17.90 -11.34
C LEU A 748 35.75 -18.76 -11.85
N LYS A 749 34.80 -18.16 -12.59
CA LYS A 749 33.68 -18.89 -13.21
C LYS A 749 34.13 -19.91 -14.25
N LEU A 750 35.23 -19.63 -14.94
CA LEU A 750 35.87 -20.53 -15.91
C LEU A 750 36.89 -21.50 -15.28
N GLU A 751 37.02 -21.51 -13.95
CA GLU A 751 38.07 -22.25 -13.21
C GLU A 751 39.52 -21.96 -13.68
N LYS A 752 39.77 -20.80 -14.30
CA LYS A 752 41.09 -20.32 -14.74
C LYS A 752 41.87 -19.71 -13.56
N ILE A 753 42.16 -20.52 -12.54
CA ILE A 753 42.69 -20.11 -11.23
C ILE A 753 44.01 -19.32 -11.34
N ALA A 754 44.93 -19.74 -12.21
CA ALA A 754 46.21 -19.06 -12.40
C ALA A 754 46.03 -17.60 -12.88
N ILE A 755 45.13 -17.39 -13.83
CA ILE A 755 44.78 -16.07 -14.37
C ILE A 755 44.10 -15.22 -13.28
N ALA A 756 43.19 -15.82 -12.50
CA ALA A 756 42.54 -15.15 -11.39
C ALA A 756 43.55 -14.67 -10.32
N LYS A 757 44.52 -15.51 -9.95
CA LYS A 757 45.59 -15.16 -9.00
C LYS A 757 46.46 -14.02 -9.50
N GLN A 758 46.89 -14.08 -10.76
CA GLN A 758 47.69 -13.03 -11.37
C GLN A 758 46.96 -11.68 -11.36
N ARG A 759 45.69 -11.67 -11.76
CA ARG A 759 44.87 -10.45 -11.80
C ARG A 759 44.52 -9.92 -10.41
N ALA A 760 44.33 -10.79 -9.43
CA ALA A 760 44.13 -10.38 -8.05
C ALA A 760 45.38 -9.70 -7.47
N ALA A 761 46.58 -10.22 -7.77
CA ALA A 761 47.84 -9.57 -7.39
C ALA A 761 47.98 -8.18 -8.04
N ALA A 762 47.63 -8.05 -9.32
CA ALA A 762 47.61 -6.75 -10.01
C ALA A 762 46.60 -5.77 -9.39
N LEU A 763 45.42 -6.25 -9.00
CA LEU A 763 44.38 -5.43 -8.35
C LEU A 763 44.87 -4.88 -7.00
N VAL A 764 45.53 -5.70 -6.18
CA VAL A 764 46.11 -5.28 -4.90
C VAL A 764 47.27 -4.31 -5.11
N ALA A 765 48.12 -4.54 -6.13
CA ALA A 765 49.23 -3.64 -6.46
C ALA A 765 48.76 -2.23 -6.87
N MET A 766 47.59 -2.11 -7.52
CA MET A 766 47.01 -0.81 -7.86
C MET A 766 46.54 -0.01 -6.63
N SER A 767 46.25 -0.67 -5.50
CA SER A 767 45.75 -0.01 -4.29
C SER A 767 45.80 -0.93 -3.08
N SER A 768 46.96 -0.99 -2.42
CA SER A 768 47.21 -1.89 -1.28
C SER A 768 46.33 -1.62 -0.05
N ASN A 769 45.75 -0.41 0.07
CA ASN A 769 44.89 0.00 1.18
C ASN A 769 43.38 -0.14 0.88
N ASP A 770 42.99 -0.65 -0.29
CA ASP A 770 41.59 -0.83 -0.67
C ASP A 770 41.03 -2.15 -0.14
N THR A 771 40.16 -2.06 0.87
CA THR A 771 39.54 -3.23 1.54
C THR A 771 38.84 -4.17 0.55
N ASP A 772 38.21 -3.63 -0.49
CA ASP A 772 37.55 -4.43 -1.53
C ASP A 772 38.55 -5.29 -2.30
N SER A 773 39.72 -4.73 -2.63
CA SER A 773 40.75 -5.40 -3.41
C SER A 773 41.38 -6.58 -2.65
N LEU A 774 41.54 -6.43 -1.33
CA LEU A 774 41.98 -7.52 -0.44
C LEU A 774 40.93 -8.64 -0.34
N ILE A 775 39.64 -8.30 -0.34
CA ILE A 775 38.56 -9.30 -0.33
C ILE A 775 38.58 -10.15 -1.61
N PHE A 776 38.82 -9.54 -2.77
CA PHE A 776 38.99 -10.30 -4.02
C PHE A 776 40.16 -11.29 -3.93
N GLN A 777 41.30 -10.89 -3.37
CA GLN A 777 42.44 -11.79 -3.19
C GLN A 777 42.09 -12.96 -2.25
N GLN A 778 41.45 -12.68 -1.11
CA GLN A 778 41.00 -13.72 -0.16
C GLN A 778 40.03 -14.71 -0.81
N LEU A 779 39.09 -14.23 -1.63
CA LEU A 779 38.13 -15.08 -2.33
C LEU A 779 38.78 -15.95 -3.40
N VAL A 780 39.78 -15.44 -4.12
CA VAL A 780 40.56 -16.23 -5.08
C VAL A 780 41.36 -17.33 -4.37
N THR A 781 41.93 -17.04 -3.21
CA THR A 781 42.60 -18.04 -2.37
C THR A 781 41.62 -19.11 -1.89
N ALA A 782 40.49 -18.71 -1.31
CA ALA A 782 39.44 -19.62 -0.85
C ALA A 782 38.90 -20.50 -1.99
N PHE A 783 38.73 -19.93 -3.19
CA PHE A 783 38.34 -20.68 -4.38
C PHE A 783 39.40 -21.70 -4.77
N SER A 784 40.68 -21.30 -4.79
CA SER A 784 41.80 -22.20 -5.10
C SER A 784 41.91 -23.35 -4.11
N GLU A 785 41.72 -23.11 -2.81
CA GLU A 785 41.71 -24.14 -1.78
C GLU A 785 40.53 -25.09 -2.01
N THR A 786 39.34 -24.56 -2.25
CA THR A 786 38.14 -25.35 -2.51
C THR A 786 38.28 -26.20 -3.78
N ALA A 787 38.86 -25.64 -4.85
CA ALA A 787 39.08 -26.34 -6.10
C ALA A 787 40.14 -27.45 -5.99
N SER A 788 41.06 -27.34 -5.02
CA SER A 788 42.06 -28.36 -4.74
C SER A 788 41.53 -29.57 -3.96
N LEU A 789 40.31 -29.48 -3.40
CA LEU A 789 39.69 -30.60 -2.70
C LEU A 789 39.36 -31.75 -3.67
N PRO A 790 39.54 -33.02 -3.24
CA PRO A 790 39.22 -34.19 -4.07
C PRO A 790 37.76 -34.15 -4.52
N SER A 791 37.52 -34.39 -5.80
CA SER A 791 36.16 -34.62 -6.31
C SER A 791 35.69 -36.00 -5.83
N ASP A 792 34.92 -36.06 -4.74
CA ASP A 792 34.32 -37.32 -4.28
C ASP A 792 33.27 -37.81 -5.31
N PRO A 793 33.47 -38.98 -5.95
CA PRO A 793 32.53 -39.53 -6.91
C PRO A 793 31.14 -39.81 -6.33
N ARG A 794 31.04 -39.95 -4.99
CA ARG A 794 29.79 -40.15 -4.24
C ARG A 794 29.11 -38.85 -3.85
N ASN A 795 29.75 -37.70 -4.07
CA ASN A 795 29.25 -36.38 -3.74
C ASN A 795 29.45 -35.40 -4.92
N ARG A 796 29.04 -35.86 -6.12
CA ARG A 796 29.08 -35.08 -7.36
C ARG A 796 28.24 -33.81 -7.18
N GLY A 797 28.89 -32.71 -6.87
CA GLY A 797 28.24 -31.42 -6.66
C GLY A 797 28.70 -30.67 -5.41
N ALA A 798 29.25 -31.33 -4.39
CA ALA A 798 29.70 -30.62 -3.18
C ALA A 798 30.83 -29.62 -3.46
N ARG A 799 31.81 -30.01 -4.29
CA ARG A 799 32.86 -29.09 -4.75
C ARG A 799 32.26 -27.93 -5.57
N SER A 800 31.41 -28.21 -6.56
CA SER A 800 30.76 -27.19 -7.38
C SER A 800 29.91 -26.21 -6.55
N VAL A 801 29.18 -26.71 -5.55
CA VAL A 801 28.40 -25.90 -4.60
C VAL A 801 29.31 -25.02 -3.74
N ALA A 802 30.42 -25.57 -3.24
CA ALA A 802 31.39 -24.81 -2.45
C ALA A 802 32.05 -23.71 -3.30
N LEU A 803 32.41 -24.00 -4.55
CA LEU A 803 32.93 -23.02 -5.50
C LEU A 803 31.90 -21.93 -5.82
N ALA A 804 30.66 -22.31 -6.13
CA ALA A 804 29.57 -21.38 -6.40
C ALA A 804 29.37 -20.41 -5.22
N ARG A 805 29.39 -20.91 -3.98
CA ARG A 805 29.29 -20.06 -2.77
C ARG A 805 30.43 -19.07 -2.63
N VAL A 806 31.67 -19.48 -2.90
CA VAL A 806 32.82 -18.57 -2.84
C VAL A 806 32.64 -17.46 -3.88
N VAL A 807 32.24 -17.80 -5.10
CA VAL A 807 32.05 -16.84 -6.19
C VAL A 807 30.88 -15.88 -5.92
N GLN A 808 29.80 -16.34 -5.28
CA GLN A 808 28.68 -15.47 -4.90
C GLN A 808 29.02 -14.40 -3.87
N ARG A 809 30.09 -14.60 -3.09
CA ARG A 809 30.58 -13.60 -2.14
C ARG A 809 31.44 -12.53 -2.80
N VAL A 810 31.78 -12.69 -4.08
CA VAL A 810 32.57 -11.70 -4.83
C VAL A 810 31.75 -10.43 -5.02
N PRO A 811 32.23 -9.28 -4.50
CA PRO A 811 31.49 -8.04 -4.59
C PRO A 811 31.71 -7.40 -5.95
N LEU A 812 30.93 -7.88 -6.91
CA LEU A 812 31.15 -7.61 -8.32
C LEU A 812 30.75 -6.18 -8.71
N LEU A 813 29.64 -5.67 -8.16
CA LEU A 813 29.07 -4.36 -8.49
C LEU A 813 29.14 -3.40 -7.31
N SER A 814 29.60 -2.17 -7.51
CA SER A 814 29.35 -1.07 -6.56
C SER A 814 27.87 -0.68 -6.55
N GLN A 815 27.42 0.05 -5.51
CA GLN A 815 26.05 0.57 -5.47
C GLN A 815 25.73 1.50 -6.65
N PHE A 816 26.73 2.27 -7.10
CA PHE A 816 26.59 3.19 -8.23
C PHE A 816 26.48 2.43 -9.56
N GLU A 817 27.32 1.41 -9.77
CA GLU A 817 27.28 0.58 -10.98
C GLU A 817 25.97 -0.23 -11.05
N ALA A 818 25.52 -0.79 -9.92
CA ALA A 818 24.21 -1.41 -9.84
C ALA A 818 23.11 -0.41 -10.21
N ALA A 819 23.11 0.79 -9.61
CA ALA A 819 22.11 1.81 -9.93
C ALA A 819 22.15 2.29 -11.38
N LEU A 820 23.33 2.38 -12.01
CA LEU A 820 23.46 2.75 -13.43
C LEU A 820 22.93 1.66 -14.37
N LEU A 821 23.26 0.41 -14.10
CA LEU A 821 22.74 -0.74 -14.85
C LEU A 821 21.23 -0.87 -14.69
N GLU A 822 20.72 -0.50 -13.53
CA GLU A 822 19.29 -0.40 -13.27
C GLU A 822 18.61 0.82 -13.91
N ARG A 823 19.36 1.85 -14.34
CA ARG A 823 18.85 3.09 -14.96
C ARG A 823 18.78 3.05 -16.49
N ASN A 824 19.61 2.27 -17.19
CA ASN A 824 19.73 2.27 -18.66
C ASN A 824 18.72 1.33 -19.37
N LEU A 825 17.50 1.23 -18.86
CA LEU A 825 16.43 0.37 -19.36
C LEU A 825 15.66 1.04 -20.53
N PRO A 826 14.92 0.28 -21.37
CA PRO A 826 13.87 0.87 -22.19
C PRO A 826 12.84 1.58 -21.29
N GLY A 827 12.70 2.89 -21.45
CA GLY A 827 11.97 3.82 -20.58
C GLY A 827 12.79 4.13 -19.31
N GLU A 828 13.64 5.15 -19.27
CA GLU A 828 13.28 6.57 -19.37
C GLU A 828 14.48 7.53 -19.30
N PRO A 829 14.35 8.78 -19.82
CA PRO A 829 15.39 9.80 -19.78
C PRO A 829 15.35 10.65 -18.50
N ARG A 830 16.41 10.61 -17.69
CA ARG A 830 16.59 11.60 -16.62
C ARG A 830 17.08 12.94 -17.15
N VAL A 831 16.35 13.99 -16.77
CA VAL A 831 16.89 15.35 -16.61
C VAL A 831 17.82 15.34 -15.40
N ASP A 832 19.07 15.72 -15.63
CA ASP A 832 20.09 15.92 -14.60
C ASP A 832 19.68 17.05 -13.65
N ALA A 833 19.69 16.77 -12.35
CA ALA A 833 19.70 17.77 -11.30
C ALA A 833 20.68 17.34 -10.21
N ASN A 834 21.96 17.64 -10.43
CA ASN A 834 22.90 18.06 -9.39
C ASN A 834 24.26 18.37 -10.02
N ASP A 835 24.43 19.61 -10.46
CA ASP A 835 25.72 20.27 -10.39
C ASP A 835 25.53 21.65 -9.76
N SER A 836 25.74 21.73 -8.45
CA SER A 836 26.12 22.97 -7.76
C SER A 836 26.47 22.66 -6.30
N ARG A 837 27.72 22.25 -6.09
CA ARG A 837 28.44 22.54 -4.84
C ARG A 837 29.80 23.16 -5.19
N SER A 838 29.80 24.47 -5.41
CA SER A 838 30.95 25.34 -5.15
C SER A 838 30.46 26.78 -5.07
N HIS A 839 30.65 27.39 -3.89
CA HIS A 839 30.33 28.75 -3.45
C HIS A 839 28.89 29.06 -3.04
#